data_AF-A0A1Y1X024-F1
#
_entry.id   AF-A0A1Y1X024-F1
#
_cell.length_a   1.000
_cell.length_b   1.000
_cell.length_c   1.000
_cell.angle_alpha   90.00
_cell.angle_beta   90.00
_cell.angle_gamma   90.00
#
_symmetry.space_group_name_H-M   'P 1'
#
loop_
_entity.id
_entity.type
_entity.pdbx_description
1 polymer ?
#
loop_
_entity_poly.entity_id
_entity_poly.type
_entity_poly.pdbx_seq_one_letter_code
_entity_poly.pdbx_strand_id
1 'polypeptide(L)'
;MKMFILSNYSKERIDIINLIKNNDINELKNYFVKKDFEFKDINDEDFNIIRYSIVNIKNGAKQTINYIITHDNKRRGNVIDRMITNDIIELKNYIENNNIIVTDLNDKCFNITTYAIFLYNSHKITCEIKEFIMICFDINKSSIISLIQKNEINKLINYIERNNIVLENFSYKNFDIIKFCYDDANKISYIMKYFVISHYTKDRFMVVELLRKNDIDYLKKYIEKRNIELKNLSDNKFDLIKYCDGFIYSKIKNFVISHYTKERYAVVELIMLNDIEKLKNYIEKNNINFKALNDNYFNIIEFCNNYMDEISSEMNDFIVSNCDDKQKSVIEFIKSDNIEQLKCYLEKEQIELKQLNNKRFNLITYINSLDEKKSISKKMKYYIINHYNKTISNITELISRNNYESFLHYIKKNNIVLETLNEGPFDIVDYCLYNRLKINYKIKDYIYKSIEKKYIIQKMILKNYINELKYYTIRYKIEFKAIKDNYPDMLDYYNHDNISILMKQFIMSHWDKKRMDLIYLVRSNNISKLRDLKEEIKNYDDEYFNIREYCTSLDLTISHQMKVHIVTNYNNKHGELLNIIKNTDHIYFSRFNLIKDYTEKFNIEFKDLNNKYFNIIDFCNDKKNKISDSTRLYIINHYDKKRGKIVDLIEETIMN
;
A
#
# COMPACT_ATOMS: atom_id res chain seq x y z
N MET A 1 46.37 -44.66 -47.50
CA MET A 1 47.70 -45.29 -47.51
C MET A 1 48.14 -45.78 -46.12
N LYS A 2 48.24 -44.93 -45.08
CA LYS A 2 48.61 -45.36 -43.70
C LYS A 2 47.77 -46.54 -43.15
N MET A 3 46.43 -46.43 -43.18
CA MET A 3 45.52 -47.52 -42.76
C MET A 3 45.66 -48.81 -43.58
N PHE A 4 46.03 -48.71 -44.86
CA PHE A 4 46.25 -49.87 -45.73
C PHE A 4 47.56 -50.59 -45.39
N ILE A 5 48.62 -49.83 -45.10
CA ILE A 5 49.91 -50.40 -44.67
C ILE A 5 49.74 -51.10 -43.31
N LEU A 6 49.08 -50.43 -42.36
CA LEU A 6 48.84 -50.97 -41.02
C LEU A 6 47.90 -52.19 -41.01
N SER A 7 46.91 -52.23 -41.91
CA SER A 7 46.02 -53.38 -42.06
C SER A 7 46.68 -54.61 -42.68
N ASN A 8 47.85 -54.46 -43.32
CA ASN A 8 48.56 -55.56 -43.99
C ASN A 8 49.92 -55.86 -43.34
N TYR A 9 50.09 -55.49 -42.07
CA TYR A 9 51.38 -55.56 -41.37
C TYR A 9 51.83 -56.98 -41.00
N SER A 10 50.88 -57.88 -40.70
CA SER A 10 51.16 -59.31 -40.46
C SER A 10 50.22 -60.18 -41.29
N LYS A 11 50.66 -61.41 -41.58
CA LYS A 11 49.84 -62.38 -42.32
C LYS A 11 48.52 -62.64 -41.61
N GLU A 12 48.56 -62.75 -40.29
CA GLU A 12 47.40 -62.96 -39.44
C GLU A 12 46.39 -61.82 -39.54
N ARG A 13 46.86 -60.56 -39.56
CA ARG A 13 46.00 -59.37 -39.70
C ARG A 13 45.38 -59.31 -41.09
N ILE A 14 46.13 -59.65 -42.14
CA ILE A 14 45.63 -59.72 -43.53
C ILE A 14 44.52 -60.78 -43.64
N ASP A 15 44.79 -61.98 -43.12
CA ASP A 15 43.85 -63.11 -43.18
C ASP A 15 42.55 -62.73 -42.47
N ILE A 16 42.63 -62.21 -41.25
CA ILE A 16 41.47 -61.76 -40.48
C ILE A 16 40.70 -60.64 -41.21
N ILE A 17 41.39 -59.64 -41.77
CA ILE A 17 40.73 -58.56 -42.51
C ILE A 17 40.04 -59.05 -43.78
N ASN A 18 40.62 -60.02 -44.49
CA ASN A 18 40.00 -60.60 -45.67
C ASN A 18 38.75 -61.39 -45.30
N LEU A 19 38.79 -62.20 -44.23
CA LEU A 19 37.62 -62.90 -43.70
C LEU A 19 36.51 -61.92 -43.31
N ILE A 20 36.89 -60.80 -42.69
CA ILE A 20 35.98 -59.73 -42.30
C ILE A 20 35.34 -59.03 -43.52
N LYS A 21 36.13 -58.73 -44.55
CA LYS A 21 35.63 -58.15 -45.82
C LYS A 21 34.68 -59.09 -46.56
N ASN A 22 34.97 -60.38 -46.51
CA ASN A 22 34.16 -61.43 -47.14
C ASN A 22 32.90 -61.77 -46.33
N ASN A 23 32.76 -61.24 -45.11
CA ASN A 23 31.65 -61.51 -44.19
C ASN A 23 31.49 -63.01 -43.84
N ASP A 24 32.57 -63.78 -43.87
CA ASP A 24 32.53 -65.19 -43.48
C ASP A 24 32.82 -65.35 -41.98
N ILE A 25 31.76 -65.20 -41.19
CA ILE A 25 31.83 -65.28 -39.72
C ILE A 25 32.25 -66.68 -39.22
N ASN A 26 31.92 -67.74 -39.97
CA ASN A 26 32.20 -69.11 -39.55
C ASN A 26 33.67 -69.44 -39.78
N GLU A 27 34.21 -69.02 -40.93
CA GLU A 27 35.63 -69.12 -41.20
C GLU A 27 36.44 -68.24 -40.24
N LEU A 28 35.97 -67.03 -39.92
CA LEU A 28 36.59 -66.18 -38.91
C LEU A 28 36.63 -66.85 -37.52
N LYS A 29 35.53 -67.47 -37.08
CA LYS A 29 35.49 -68.26 -35.82
C LYS A 29 36.47 -69.41 -35.83
N ASN A 30 36.47 -70.20 -36.91
CA ASN A 30 37.36 -71.35 -37.06
C ASN A 30 38.82 -70.90 -37.09
N TYR A 31 39.11 -69.74 -37.67
CA TYR A 31 40.44 -69.17 -37.71
C TYR A 31 40.99 -68.88 -36.30
N PHE A 32 40.20 -68.20 -35.45
CA PHE A 32 40.60 -67.93 -34.06
C PHE A 32 40.75 -69.20 -33.23
N VAL A 33 39.85 -70.18 -33.38
CA VAL A 33 39.95 -71.48 -32.69
C VAL A 33 41.20 -72.25 -33.12
N LYS A 34 41.51 -72.28 -34.42
CA LYS A 34 42.68 -73.00 -34.95
C LYS A 34 44.01 -72.37 -34.54
N LYS A 35 44.02 -71.05 -34.37
CA LYS A 35 45.24 -70.28 -34.11
C LYS A 35 45.49 -69.98 -32.62
N ASP A 36 44.54 -70.31 -31.75
CA ASP A 36 44.57 -70.00 -30.32
C ASP A 36 44.92 -68.53 -30.07
N PHE A 37 44.13 -67.64 -30.67
CA PHE A 37 44.41 -66.20 -30.73
C PHE A 37 43.16 -65.41 -30.32
N GLU A 38 43.32 -64.19 -29.81
CA GLU A 38 42.23 -63.27 -29.52
C GLU A 38 42.29 -62.01 -30.40
N PHE A 39 41.17 -61.30 -30.55
CA PHE A 39 41.14 -60.03 -31.30
C PHE A 39 42.09 -58.97 -30.72
N LYS A 40 42.36 -59.01 -29.41
CA LYS A 40 43.32 -58.11 -28.78
C LYS A 40 44.75 -58.31 -29.30
N ASP A 41 45.10 -59.53 -29.70
CA ASP A 41 46.46 -59.89 -30.08
C ASP A 41 46.81 -59.40 -31.50
N ILE A 42 45.80 -59.04 -32.33
CA ILE A 42 46.01 -58.33 -33.61
C ILE A 42 45.94 -56.81 -33.47
N ASN A 43 45.56 -56.28 -32.30
CA ASN A 43 45.51 -54.85 -32.07
C ASN A 43 46.89 -54.35 -31.61
N ASP A 44 47.34 -53.21 -32.14
CA ASP A 44 48.54 -52.51 -31.68
C ASP A 44 48.25 -51.00 -31.53
N GLU A 45 49.28 -50.19 -31.28
CA GLU A 45 49.10 -48.73 -31.11
C GLU A 45 48.57 -48.03 -32.36
N ASP A 46 48.83 -48.58 -33.54
CA ASP A 46 48.50 -48.01 -34.84
C ASP A 46 47.28 -48.67 -35.51
N PHE A 47 46.91 -49.88 -35.10
CA PHE A 47 45.83 -50.68 -35.68
C PHE A 47 44.88 -51.23 -34.63
N ASN A 48 43.58 -51.01 -34.86
CA ASN A 48 42.53 -51.64 -34.07
C ASN A 48 41.46 -52.24 -35.00
N ILE A 49 41.17 -53.52 -34.79
CA ILE A 49 40.27 -54.29 -35.64
C ILE A 49 38.82 -53.82 -35.57
N ILE A 50 38.34 -53.36 -34.40
CA ILE A 50 37.00 -52.78 -34.24
C ILE A 50 36.90 -51.49 -35.05
N ARG A 51 37.87 -50.57 -34.88
CA ARG A 51 37.91 -49.31 -35.63
C ARG A 51 38.01 -49.55 -37.13
N TYR A 52 38.87 -50.49 -37.55
CA TYR A 52 38.98 -50.88 -38.95
C TYR A 52 37.64 -51.38 -39.50
N SER A 53 36.96 -52.24 -38.74
CA SER A 53 35.72 -52.88 -39.14
C SER A 53 34.54 -51.91 -39.22
N ILE A 54 34.44 -50.97 -38.29
CA ILE A 54 33.40 -49.92 -38.31
C ILE A 54 33.60 -48.97 -39.51
N VAL A 55 34.85 -48.62 -39.85
CA VAL A 55 35.15 -47.62 -40.89
C VAL A 55 35.09 -48.19 -42.30
N ASN A 56 35.59 -49.41 -42.52
CA ASN A 56 35.90 -49.90 -43.88
C ASN A 56 34.89 -50.91 -44.43
N ILE A 57 33.92 -51.33 -43.64
CA ILE A 57 32.99 -52.40 -44.02
C ILE A 57 31.62 -51.80 -44.34
N LYS A 58 31.13 -52.07 -45.55
CA LYS A 58 29.77 -51.71 -45.98
C LYS A 58 28.71 -52.52 -45.23
N ASN A 59 27.47 -52.01 -45.20
CA ASN A 59 26.30 -52.54 -44.47
C ASN A 59 26.03 -54.07 -44.52
N GLY A 60 26.63 -54.82 -45.44
CA GLY A 60 26.49 -56.27 -45.58
C GLY A 60 27.15 -57.10 -44.48
N ALA A 61 28.21 -56.63 -43.80
CA ALA A 61 28.96 -57.43 -42.82
C ALA A 61 28.62 -57.16 -41.33
N LYS A 62 27.38 -56.74 -41.05
CA LYS A 62 26.93 -56.40 -39.69
C LYS A 62 27.10 -57.55 -38.68
N GLN A 63 26.91 -58.80 -39.10
CA GLN A 63 27.07 -59.96 -38.21
C GLN A 63 28.54 -60.16 -37.81
N THR A 64 29.45 -59.96 -38.77
CA THR A 64 30.89 -60.07 -38.53
C THR A 64 31.40 -58.93 -37.65
N ILE A 65 30.96 -57.68 -37.89
CA ILE A 65 31.28 -56.54 -36.99
C ILE A 65 30.79 -56.79 -35.57
N ASN A 66 29.54 -57.26 -35.42
CA ASN A 66 28.98 -57.57 -34.11
C ASN A 66 29.80 -58.64 -33.39
N TYR A 67 30.21 -59.70 -34.10
CA TYR A 67 31.04 -60.77 -33.55
C TYR A 67 32.39 -60.25 -33.06
N ILE A 68 33.07 -59.41 -33.85
CA ILE A 68 34.35 -58.79 -33.46
C ILE A 68 34.17 -57.97 -32.18
N ILE A 69 33.13 -57.14 -32.12
CA ILE A 69 32.86 -56.28 -30.95
C ILE A 69 32.57 -57.11 -29.69
N THR A 70 31.82 -58.21 -29.79
CA THR A 70 31.45 -59.03 -28.62
C THR A 70 32.57 -59.96 -28.15
N HIS A 71 33.45 -60.39 -29.05
CA HIS A 71 34.53 -61.35 -28.73
C HIS A 71 35.84 -60.68 -28.31
N ASP A 72 36.08 -59.41 -28.67
CA ASP A 72 37.26 -58.65 -28.25
C ASP A 72 37.27 -58.33 -26.74
N ASN A 73 36.09 -58.25 -26.11
CA ASN A 73 35.96 -58.11 -24.66
C ASN A 73 34.76 -58.94 -24.17
N LYS A 74 35.03 -60.06 -23.51
CA LYS A 74 34.00 -61.01 -23.04
C LYS A 74 32.94 -60.35 -22.14
N ARG A 75 33.33 -59.40 -21.28
CA ARG A 75 32.38 -58.66 -20.41
C ARG A 75 31.47 -57.76 -21.25
N ARG A 76 32.04 -57.03 -22.21
CA ARG A 76 31.30 -56.20 -23.18
C ARG A 76 30.35 -57.04 -24.02
N GLY A 77 30.81 -58.17 -24.55
CA GLY A 77 29.99 -59.10 -25.33
C GLY A 77 28.76 -59.56 -24.57
N ASN A 78 28.96 -60.04 -23.34
CA ASN A 78 27.88 -60.48 -22.46
C ASN A 78 26.83 -59.40 -22.14
N VAL A 79 27.25 -58.13 -22.02
CA VAL A 79 26.33 -56.99 -21.83
C VAL A 79 25.56 -56.72 -23.12
N ILE A 80 26.25 -56.67 -24.27
CA ILE A 80 25.62 -56.45 -25.58
C ILE A 80 24.60 -57.54 -25.91
N ASP A 81 24.93 -58.80 -25.66
CA ASP A 81 24.03 -59.91 -25.95
C ASP A 81 22.73 -59.78 -25.16
N ARG A 82 22.82 -59.40 -23.87
CA ARG A 82 21.65 -59.10 -23.01
C ARG A 82 20.92 -57.82 -23.40
N MET A 83 21.60 -56.82 -23.94
CA MET A 83 20.90 -55.68 -24.53
C MET A 83 20.01 -56.14 -25.69
N ILE A 84 20.49 -57.07 -26.52
CA ILE A 84 19.79 -57.57 -27.71
C ILE A 84 18.62 -58.49 -27.34
N THR A 85 18.62 -59.15 -26.17
CA THR A 85 17.46 -59.94 -25.71
C THR A 85 16.22 -59.08 -25.46
N ASN A 86 16.39 -57.76 -25.31
CA ASN A 86 15.32 -56.82 -24.95
C ASN A 86 14.63 -57.10 -23.61
N ASP A 87 15.25 -57.94 -22.76
CA ASP A 87 14.82 -58.15 -21.38
C ASP A 87 15.60 -57.21 -20.44
N ILE A 88 14.97 -56.09 -20.08
CA ILE A 88 15.57 -55.10 -19.20
C ILE A 88 15.85 -55.65 -17.80
N ILE A 89 15.04 -56.60 -17.32
CA ILE A 89 15.20 -57.18 -15.98
C ILE A 89 16.44 -58.07 -15.97
N GLU A 90 16.60 -58.91 -17.01
CA GLU A 90 17.78 -59.74 -17.17
C GLU A 90 19.06 -58.90 -17.27
N LEU A 91 19.05 -57.84 -18.08
CA LEU A 91 20.19 -56.94 -18.25
C LEU A 91 20.57 -56.22 -16.94
N LYS A 92 19.58 -55.71 -16.19
CA LYS A 92 19.77 -55.08 -14.87
C LYS A 92 20.42 -56.06 -13.90
N ASN A 93 19.82 -57.24 -13.73
CA ASN A 93 20.32 -58.28 -12.84
C ASN A 93 21.74 -58.69 -13.20
N TYR A 94 22.07 -58.79 -14.49
CA TYR A 94 23.43 -59.14 -14.91
C TYR A 94 24.47 -58.08 -14.55
N ILE A 95 24.18 -56.81 -14.83
CA ILE A 95 25.09 -55.70 -14.50
C ILE A 95 25.31 -55.60 -12.99
N GLU A 96 24.23 -55.70 -12.20
CA GLU A 96 24.29 -55.65 -10.74
C GLU A 96 25.05 -56.85 -10.15
N ASN A 97 24.67 -58.09 -10.51
CA ASN A 97 25.26 -59.30 -9.94
C ASN A 97 26.75 -59.47 -10.28
N ASN A 98 27.23 -58.83 -11.36
CA ASN A 98 28.63 -58.91 -11.80
C ASN A 98 29.42 -57.63 -11.48
N ASN A 99 28.85 -56.66 -10.74
CA ASN A 99 29.47 -55.38 -10.42
C ASN A 99 30.07 -54.67 -11.65
N ILE A 100 29.33 -54.65 -12.76
CA ILE A 100 29.83 -54.08 -14.02
C ILE A 100 29.72 -52.56 -13.98
N ILE A 101 30.85 -51.87 -14.02
CA ILE A 101 30.91 -50.43 -14.27
C ILE A 101 30.84 -50.24 -15.79
N VAL A 102 29.73 -49.70 -16.30
CA VAL A 102 29.46 -49.61 -17.76
C VAL A 102 30.51 -48.76 -18.49
N THR A 103 31.16 -47.80 -17.82
CA THR A 103 32.29 -47.04 -18.39
C THR A 103 33.49 -47.92 -18.72
N ASP A 104 33.72 -48.98 -17.95
CA ASP A 104 34.85 -49.90 -18.13
C ASP A 104 34.64 -50.83 -19.34
N LEU A 105 33.43 -50.81 -19.91
CA LEU A 105 33.15 -51.47 -21.19
C LEU A 105 33.70 -50.68 -22.36
N ASN A 106 34.11 -49.42 -22.19
CA ASN A 106 34.74 -48.62 -23.25
C ASN A 106 36.23 -48.92 -23.37
N ASP A 107 36.76 -48.72 -24.57
CA ASP A 107 38.20 -48.65 -24.83
C ASP A 107 38.49 -47.56 -25.88
N LYS A 108 39.73 -47.49 -26.37
CA LYS A 108 40.14 -46.50 -27.39
C LYS A 108 39.32 -46.56 -28.69
N CYS A 109 38.64 -47.68 -28.96
CA CYS A 109 38.00 -47.99 -30.24
C CYS A 109 36.52 -48.39 -30.12
N PHE A 110 36.02 -48.57 -28.90
CA PHE A 110 34.62 -48.87 -28.62
C PHE A 110 34.04 -47.96 -27.53
N ASN A 111 32.84 -47.46 -27.79
CA ASN A 111 32.05 -46.71 -26.84
C ASN A 111 30.64 -47.33 -26.72
N ILE A 112 30.31 -47.88 -25.56
CA ILE A 112 29.06 -48.61 -25.29
C ILE A 112 27.82 -47.73 -25.50
N THR A 113 27.89 -46.44 -25.18
CA THR A 113 26.77 -45.51 -25.39
C THR A 113 26.53 -45.25 -26.87
N THR A 114 27.60 -45.06 -27.65
CA THR A 114 27.52 -44.88 -29.11
C THR A 114 26.95 -46.14 -29.77
N TYR A 115 27.38 -47.30 -29.29
CA TYR A 115 26.90 -48.58 -29.80
C TYR A 115 25.43 -48.86 -29.42
N ALA A 116 25.01 -48.56 -28.19
CA ALA A 116 23.61 -48.66 -27.77
C ALA A 116 22.70 -47.77 -28.66
N ILE A 117 23.11 -46.54 -28.96
CA ILE A 117 22.38 -45.66 -29.88
C ILE A 117 22.30 -46.27 -31.28
N PHE A 118 23.40 -46.84 -31.79
CA PHE A 118 23.41 -47.54 -33.08
C PHE A 118 22.44 -48.73 -33.11
N LEU A 119 22.43 -49.56 -32.06
CA LEU A 119 21.52 -50.69 -31.93
C LEU A 119 20.06 -50.24 -31.90
N TYR A 120 19.75 -49.17 -31.16
CA TYR A 120 18.41 -48.59 -31.08
C TYR A 120 17.95 -48.05 -32.43
N ASN A 121 18.79 -47.25 -33.11
CA ASN A 121 18.48 -46.71 -34.44
C ASN A 121 18.34 -47.82 -35.50
N SER A 122 18.90 -49.00 -35.25
CA SER A 122 18.75 -50.19 -36.08
C SER A 122 17.58 -51.08 -35.66
N HIS A 123 16.73 -50.64 -34.73
CA HIS A 123 15.61 -51.40 -34.14
C HIS A 123 16.00 -52.74 -33.53
N LYS A 124 17.24 -52.88 -33.05
CA LYS A 124 17.74 -54.11 -32.40
C LYS A 124 17.49 -54.13 -30.90
N ILE A 125 17.40 -52.95 -30.28
CA ILE A 125 17.08 -52.81 -28.86
C ILE A 125 15.93 -51.84 -28.64
N THR A 126 15.19 -52.00 -27.56
CA THR A 126 14.13 -51.07 -27.14
C THR A 126 14.70 -49.74 -26.64
N CYS A 127 13.86 -48.72 -26.56
CA CYS A 127 14.23 -47.43 -25.96
C CYS A 127 14.66 -47.59 -24.49
N GLU A 128 14.00 -48.51 -23.77
CA GLU A 128 14.26 -48.78 -22.36
C GLU A 128 15.69 -49.33 -22.12
N ILE A 129 16.13 -50.31 -22.92
CA ILE A 129 17.50 -50.85 -22.86
C ILE A 129 18.53 -49.75 -23.15
N LYS A 130 18.30 -48.96 -24.20
CA LYS A 130 19.18 -47.84 -24.56
C LYS A 130 19.29 -46.85 -23.40
N GLU A 131 18.16 -46.41 -22.84
CA GLU A 131 18.13 -45.45 -21.73
C GLU A 131 18.85 -46.00 -20.50
N PHE A 132 18.65 -47.29 -20.17
CA PHE A 132 19.34 -47.94 -19.06
C PHE A 132 20.87 -47.91 -19.21
N ILE A 133 21.41 -48.30 -20.38
CA ILE A 133 22.86 -48.22 -20.62
C ILE A 133 23.38 -46.79 -20.51
N MET A 134 22.63 -45.82 -21.03
CA MET A 134 22.98 -44.40 -20.92
C MET A 134 22.98 -43.90 -19.47
N ILE A 135 22.12 -44.45 -18.61
CA ILE A 135 22.06 -44.13 -17.17
C ILE A 135 23.27 -44.74 -16.45
N CYS A 136 23.57 -46.02 -16.69
CA CYS A 136 24.68 -46.71 -16.03
C CYS A 136 26.07 -46.20 -16.48
N PHE A 137 26.16 -45.59 -17.66
CA PHE A 137 27.41 -45.04 -18.17
C PHE A 137 27.91 -43.82 -17.38
N ASP A 138 27.02 -43.05 -16.75
CA ASP A 138 27.43 -41.91 -15.92
C ASP A 138 27.12 -42.25 -14.46
N ILE A 139 28.17 -42.47 -13.66
CA ILE A 139 28.06 -42.84 -12.24
C ILE A 139 27.25 -41.80 -11.45
N ASN A 140 27.41 -40.51 -11.77
CA ASN A 140 26.64 -39.44 -11.13
C ASN A 140 25.17 -39.52 -11.52
N LYS A 141 24.90 -39.81 -12.79
CA LYS A 141 23.54 -39.99 -13.29
C LYS A 141 22.83 -41.19 -12.68
N SER A 142 23.50 -42.33 -12.65
CA SER A 142 22.99 -43.55 -12.02
C SER A 142 22.67 -43.30 -10.54
N SER A 143 23.56 -42.61 -9.82
CA SER A 143 23.36 -42.24 -8.42
C SER A 143 22.13 -41.34 -8.23
N ILE A 144 22.01 -40.27 -9.01
CA ILE A 144 20.85 -39.36 -8.95
C ILE A 144 19.55 -40.08 -9.27
N ILE A 145 19.52 -40.89 -10.33
CA ILE A 145 18.32 -41.61 -10.74
C ILE A 145 17.92 -42.63 -9.68
N SER A 146 18.89 -43.34 -9.08
CA SER A 146 18.62 -44.25 -7.97
C SER A 146 17.98 -43.53 -6.78
N LEU A 147 18.51 -42.35 -6.41
CA LEU A 147 17.96 -41.53 -5.31
C LEU A 147 16.55 -41.01 -5.65
N ILE A 148 16.30 -40.61 -6.90
CA ILE A 148 14.99 -40.18 -7.40
C ILE A 148 13.97 -41.32 -7.33
N GLN A 149 14.32 -42.50 -7.85
CA GLN A 149 13.45 -43.68 -7.85
C GLN A 149 13.13 -44.16 -6.43
N LYS A 150 14.11 -44.09 -5.52
CA LYS A 150 13.93 -44.43 -4.10
C LYS A 150 13.24 -43.31 -3.30
N ASN A 151 12.91 -42.17 -3.91
CA ASN A 151 12.32 -41.00 -3.27
C ASN A 151 13.14 -40.44 -2.08
N GLU A 152 14.47 -40.57 -2.12
CA GLU A 152 15.37 -40.16 -1.03
C GLU A 152 15.81 -38.68 -1.15
N ILE A 153 14.86 -37.74 -1.04
CA ILE A 153 15.08 -36.30 -1.29
C ILE A 153 16.28 -35.73 -0.51
N ASN A 154 16.39 -35.99 0.79
CA ASN A 154 17.48 -35.45 1.61
C ASN A 154 18.85 -35.95 1.16
N LYS A 155 18.95 -37.22 0.74
CA LYS A 155 20.20 -37.78 0.19
C LYS A 155 20.51 -37.18 -1.18
N LEU A 156 19.48 -36.96 -2.01
CA LEU A 156 19.61 -36.30 -3.30
C LEU A 156 20.12 -34.86 -3.16
N ILE A 157 19.57 -34.06 -2.24
CA ILE A 157 20.05 -32.70 -1.92
C ILE A 157 21.54 -32.73 -1.56
N ASN A 158 21.91 -33.54 -0.56
CA ASN A 158 23.29 -33.66 -0.12
C ASN A 158 24.24 -34.11 -1.25
N TYR A 159 23.79 -35.02 -2.11
CA TYR A 159 24.57 -35.50 -3.24
C TYR A 159 24.76 -34.42 -4.30
N ILE A 160 23.72 -33.66 -4.63
CA ILE A 160 23.77 -32.54 -5.58
C ILE A 160 24.73 -31.46 -5.09
N GLU A 161 24.62 -31.06 -3.82
CA GLU A 161 25.47 -30.02 -3.22
C GLU A 161 26.94 -30.42 -3.17
N ARG A 162 27.24 -31.61 -2.64
CA ARG A 162 28.63 -32.10 -2.48
C ARG A 162 29.36 -32.21 -3.82
N ASN A 163 28.64 -32.54 -4.88
CA ASN A 163 29.21 -32.75 -6.20
C ASN A 163 28.98 -31.55 -7.15
N ASN A 164 28.40 -30.43 -6.67
CA ASN A 164 28.09 -29.23 -7.45
C ASN A 164 27.35 -29.55 -8.76
N ILE A 165 26.30 -30.36 -8.64
CA ILE A 165 25.55 -30.90 -9.78
C ILE A 165 24.43 -29.94 -10.19
N VAL A 166 24.20 -29.80 -11.50
CA VAL A 166 23.03 -29.11 -12.07
C VAL A 166 22.13 -30.16 -12.74
N LEU A 167 20.87 -30.28 -12.31
CA LEU A 167 19.96 -31.32 -12.80
C LEU A 167 19.67 -31.22 -14.31
N GLU A 168 19.68 -30.00 -14.85
CA GLU A 168 19.57 -29.74 -16.29
C GLU A 168 20.64 -30.45 -17.12
N ASN A 169 21.85 -30.66 -16.58
CA ASN A 169 22.92 -31.36 -17.29
C ASN A 169 22.60 -32.84 -17.53
N PHE A 170 21.60 -33.40 -16.84
CA PHE A 170 21.15 -34.77 -17.09
C PHE A 170 20.16 -34.84 -18.24
N SER A 171 19.60 -33.71 -18.69
CA SER A 171 18.74 -33.62 -19.86
C SER A 171 19.55 -33.41 -21.13
N TYR A 172 19.88 -34.48 -21.84
CA TYR A 172 20.60 -34.47 -23.12
C TYR A 172 19.76 -35.13 -24.22
N LYS A 173 20.26 -35.14 -25.47
CA LYS A 173 19.53 -35.61 -26.67
C LYS A 173 18.75 -36.92 -26.50
N ASN A 174 19.20 -37.82 -25.63
CA ASN A 174 18.64 -39.16 -25.45
C ASN A 174 18.06 -39.43 -24.05
N PHE A 175 18.00 -38.45 -23.15
CA PHE A 175 17.36 -38.59 -21.82
C PHE A 175 16.95 -37.22 -21.30
N ASP A 176 15.74 -37.11 -20.76
CA ASP A 176 15.22 -35.91 -20.11
C ASP A 176 14.81 -36.31 -18.68
N ILE A 177 15.46 -35.71 -17.68
CA ILE A 177 15.22 -36.07 -16.27
C ILE A 177 13.81 -35.71 -15.82
N ILE A 178 13.22 -34.66 -16.38
CA ILE A 178 11.83 -34.29 -16.09
C ILE A 178 10.89 -35.32 -16.72
N LYS A 179 11.10 -35.69 -17.98
CA LYS A 179 10.29 -36.73 -18.64
C LYS A 179 10.38 -38.04 -17.87
N PHE A 180 11.57 -38.42 -17.44
CA PHE A 180 11.81 -39.59 -16.59
C PHE A 180 11.01 -39.51 -15.27
N CYS A 181 11.01 -38.35 -14.60
CA CYS A 181 10.24 -38.15 -13.37
C CYS A 181 8.72 -38.25 -13.56
N TYR A 182 8.22 -37.88 -14.73
CA TYR A 182 6.79 -37.85 -15.04
C TYR A 182 6.26 -39.13 -15.66
N ASP A 183 7.12 -40.07 -16.03
CA ASP A 183 6.70 -41.41 -16.45
C ASP A 183 6.14 -42.20 -15.26
N ASP A 184 4.86 -42.60 -15.36
CA ASP A 184 4.15 -43.33 -14.31
C ASP A 184 4.79 -44.70 -14.03
N ALA A 185 5.50 -45.29 -14.99
CA ALA A 185 6.22 -46.56 -14.81
C ALA A 185 7.31 -46.45 -13.73
N ASN A 186 7.88 -45.27 -13.53
CA ASN A 186 8.97 -45.05 -12.57
C ASN A 186 8.51 -44.90 -11.11
N LYS A 187 7.20 -44.77 -10.85
CA LYS A 187 6.61 -44.67 -9.49
C LYS A 187 7.24 -43.58 -8.61
N ILE A 188 7.63 -42.46 -9.21
CA ILE A 188 8.25 -41.33 -8.51
C ILE A 188 7.17 -40.51 -7.78
N SER A 189 7.40 -40.19 -6.51
CA SER A 189 6.45 -39.44 -5.69
C SER A 189 6.27 -38.01 -6.19
N TYR A 190 5.09 -37.42 -5.95
CA TYR A 190 4.82 -36.03 -6.30
C TYR A 190 5.84 -35.06 -5.68
N ILE A 191 6.26 -35.28 -4.43
CA ILE A 191 7.24 -34.45 -3.73
C ILE A 191 8.59 -34.50 -4.46
N MET A 192 9.03 -35.69 -4.89
CA MET A 192 10.27 -35.84 -5.65
C MET A 192 10.16 -35.20 -7.05
N LYS A 193 9.03 -35.36 -7.75
CA LYS A 193 8.79 -34.69 -9.05
C LYS A 193 8.91 -33.17 -8.89
N TYR A 194 8.28 -32.61 -7.86
CA TYR A 194 8.33 -31.18 -7.55
C TYR A 194 9.73 -30.70 -7.16
N PHE A 195 10.48 -31.49 -6.38
CA PHE A 195 11.88 -31.22 -6.07
C PHE A 195 12.73 -31.12 -7.34
N VAL A 196 12.66 -32.09 -8.24
CA VAL A 196 13.44 -32.11 -9.49
C VAL A 196 13.12 -30.88 -10.36
N ILE A 197 11.85 -30.49 -10.46
CA ILE A 197 11.45 -29.30 -11.24
C ILE A 197 11.96 -28.00 -10.60
N SER A 198 11.76 -27.84 -9.30
CA SER A 198 12.15 -26.62 -8.57
C SER A 198 13.66 -26.43 -8.48
N HIS A 199 14.45 -27.48 -8.72
CA HIS A 199 15.91 -27.47 -8.65
C HIS A 199 16.58 -27.78 -10.01
N TYR A 200 15.81 -27.68 -11.10
CA TYR A 200 16.24 -28.13 -12.42
C TYR A 200 17.48 -27.37 -12.92
N THR A 201 17.43 -26.04 -12.92
CA THR A 201 18.56 -25.19 -13.31
C THR A 201 19.35 -24.75 -12.09
N LYS A 202 20.60 -24.36 -12.30
CA LYS A 202 21.48 -23.88 -11.23
C LYS A 202 20.89 -22.67 -10.49
N ASP A 203 20.34 -21.71 -11.22
CA ASP A 203 19.76 -20.51 -10.61
C ASP A 203 18.46 -20.80 -9.87
N ARG A 204 17.62 -21.73 -10.37
CA ARG A 204 16.43 -22.20 -9.64
C ARG A 204 16.82 -22.88 -8.34
N PHE A 205 17.76 -23.83 -8.39
CA PHE A 205 18.29 -24.50 -7.21
C PHE A 205 18.76 -23.49 -6.16
N MET A 206 19.63 -22.55 -6.56
CA MET A 206 20.20 -21.58 -5.61
C MET A 206 19.13 -20.64 -5.05
N VAL A 207 18.21 -20.12 -5.87
CA VAL A 207 17.14 -19.25 -5.37
C VAL A 207 16.21 -20.02 -4.44
N VAL A 208 15.75 -21.21 -4.82
CA VAL A 208 14.86 -22.03 -3.97
C VAL A 208 15.49 -22.35 -2.63
N GLU A 209 16.77 -22.73 -2.58
CA GLU A 209 17.45 -23.01 -1.32
C GLU A 209 17.61 -21.77 -0.44
N LEU A 210 17.83 -20.58 -1.03
CA LEU A 210 17.86 -19.32 -0.29
C LEU A 210 16.47 -18.91 0.22
N LEU A 211 15.41 -19.19 -0.54
CA LEU A 211 14.03 -18.99 -0.10
C LEU A 211 13.71 -19.84 1.12
N ARG A 212 14.11 -21.12 1.10
CA ARG A 212 13.90 -22.06 2.21
C ARG A 212 14.68 -21.68 3.47
N LYS A 213 15.87 -21.10 3.30
CA LYS A 213 16.69 -20.57 4.40
C LYS A 213 16.17 -19.23 4.96
N ASN A 214 15.19 -18.60 4.30
CA ASN A 214 14.63 -17.30 4.66
C ASN A 214 15.70 -16.18 4.75
N ASP A 215 16.75 -16.26 3.92
CA ASP A 215 17.87 -15.31 3.90
C ASP A 215 17.70 -14.30 2.74
N ILE A 216 16.92 -13.25 3.01
CA ILE A 216 16.59 -12.21 2.01
C ILE A 216 17.85 -11.46 1.56
N ASP A 217 18.77 -11.16 2.48
CA ASP A 217 19.96 -10.36 2.17
C ASP A 217 20.90 -11.11 1.23
N TYR A 218 21.11 -12.40 1.47
CA TYR A 218 21.92 -13.22 0.59
C TYR A 218 21.22 -13.49 -0.76
N LEU A 219 19.90 -13.72 -0.74
CA LEU A 219 19.10 -13.83 -1.96
C LEU A 219 19.23 -12.57 -2.84
N LYS A 220 19.09 -11.39 -2.23
CA LYS A 220 19.24 -10.10 -2.91
C LYS A 220 20.61 -9.97 -3.57
N LYS A 221 21.69 -10.20 -2.81
CA LYS A 221 23.07 -10.18 -3.34
C LYS A 221 23.28 -11.19 -4.47
N TYR A 222 22.70 -12.38 -4.37
CA TYR A 222 22.80 -13.41 -5.41
C TYR A 222 22.13 -12.97 -6.71
N ILE A 223 20.90 -12.44 -6.61
CA ILE A 223 20.12 -11.92 -7.74
C ILE A 223 20.87 -10.80 -8.45
N GLU A 224 21.37 -9.81 -7.69
CA GLU A 224 22.13 -8.66 -8.23
C GLU A 224 23.41 -9.10 -8.92
N LYS A 225 24.23 -9.92 -8.24
CA LYS A 225 25.53 -10.41 -8.75
C LYS A 225 25.39 -11.20 -10.04
N ARG A 226 24.30 -11.95 -10.19
CA ARG A 226 24.02 -12.78 -11.36
C ARG A 226 23.12 -12.10 -12.39
N ASN A 227 22.62 -10.89 -12.11
CA ASN A 227 21.61 -10.18 -12.91
C ASN A 227 20.42 -11.10 -13.26
N ILE A 228 19.91 -11.82 -12.26
CA ILE A 228 18.76 -12.70 -12.39
C ILE A 228 17.48 -11.87 -12.35
N GLU A 229 16.54 -12.18 -13.22
CA GLU A 229 15.15 -11.73 -13.08
C GLU A 229 14.32 -12.91 -12.59
N LEU A 230 13.68 -12.77 -11.42
CA LEU A 230 12.98 -13.87 -10.75
C LEU A 230 11.89 -14.50 -11.63
N LYS A 231 11.21 -13.69 -12.46
CA LYS A 231 10.24 -14.17 -13.45
C LYS A 231 10.82 -15.20 -14.42
N ASN A 232 12.09 -15.10 -14.79
CA ASN A 232 12.74 -16.03 -15.73
C ASN A 232 13.04 -17.39 -15.09
N LEU A 233 12.88 -17.50 -13.76
CA LEU A 233 12.92 -18.79 -13.08
C LEU A 233 11.62 -19.56 -13.27
N SER A 234 10.51 -18.90 -13.60
CA SER A 234 9.23 -19.56 -13.89
C SER A 234 9.15 -20.02 -15.35
N ASP A 235 8.51 -21.16 -15.60
CA ASP A 235 8.19 -21.71 -16.92
C ASP A 235 6.83 -22.45 -16.90
N ASN A 236 6.55 -23.26 -17.92
CA ASN A 236 5.31 -24.03 -18.01
C ASN A 236 5.22 -25.20 -16.99
N LYS A 237 6.31 -25.56 -16.33
CA LYS A 237 6.41 -26.65 -15.36
C LYS A 237 6.61 -26.14 -13.93
N PHE A 238 7.19 -24.95 -13.76
CA PHE A 238 7.52 -24.33 -12.47
C PHE A 238 7.03 -22.89 -12.40
N ASP A 239 6.31 -22.54 -11.34
CA ASP A 239 5.86 -21.18 -11.06
C ASP A 239 6.41 -20.76 -9.70
N LEU A 240 7.32 -19.79 -9.69
CA LEU A 240 8.01 -19.34 -8.48
C LEU A 240 7.05 -18.71 -7.46
N ILE A 241 6.03 -17.98 -7.91
CA ILE A 241 5.06 -17.35 -7.01
C ILE A 241 4.22 -18.44 -6.34
N LYS A 242 3.72 -19.41 -7.11
CA LYS A 242 2.98 -20.56 -6.55
C LYS A 242 3.83 -21.42 -5.63
N TYR A 243 5.13 -21.56 -5.93
CA TYR A 243 6.07 -22.21 -5.03
C TYR A 243 6.13 -21.48 -3.68
N CYS A 244 6.26 -20.16 -3.70
CA CYS A 244 6.27 -19.38 -2.46
C CYS A 244 4.96 -19.46 -1.68
N ASP A 245 3.80 -19.56 -2.35
CA ASP A 245 2.50 -19.69 -1.69
C ASP A 245 2.36 -20.96 -0.85
N GLY A 246 2.97 -22.06 -1.26
CA GLY A 246 2.83 -23.36 -0.58
C GLY A 246 3.87 -23.65 0.50
N PHE A 247 5.08 -23.12 0.37
CA PHE A 247 6.24 -23.66 1.10
C PHE A 247 7.09 -22.61 1.83
N ILE A 248 6.82 -21.33 1.63
CA ILE A 248 7.75 -20.25 1.99
C ILE A 248 7.11 -19.25 2.96
N TYR A 249 7.91 -18.72 3.89
CA TYR A 249 7.50 -17.72 4.87
C TYR A 249 7.03 -16.42 4.21
N SER A 250 6.05 -15.74 4.83
CA SER A 250 5.39 -14.56 4.28
C SER A 250 6.35 -13.42 3.92
N LYS A 251 7.36 -13.14 4.76
CA LYS A 251 8.31 -12.03 4.53
C LYS A 251 9.11 -12.20 3.22
N ILE A 252 9.74 -13.36 3.03
CA ILE A 252 10.54 -13.62 1.83
C ILE A 252 9.65 -13.87 0.60
N LYS A 253 8.45 -14.41 0.79
CA LYS A 253 7.42 -14.44 -0.27
C LYS A 253 7.09 -13.03 -0.76
N ASN A 254 6.84 -12.09 0.15
CA ASN A 254 6.56 -10.69 -0.21
C ASN A 254 7.72 -10.07 -0.96
N PHE A 255 8.97 -10.38 -0.56
CA PHE A 255 10.17 -9.99 -1.31
C PHE A 255 10.15 -10.53 -2.75
N VAL A 256 9.91 -11.84 -2.95
CA VAL A 256 9.82 -12.44 -4.29
C VAL A 256 8.74 -11.77 -5.14
N ILE A 257 7.57 -11.51 -4.57
CA ILE A 257 6.45 -10.86 -5.27
C ILE A 257 6.80 -9.43 -5.65
N SER A 258 7.38 -8.65 -4.73
CA SER A 258 7.74 -7.25 -4.99
C SER A 258 8.98 -7.10 -5.88
N HIS A 259 9.77 -8.15 -6.08
CA HIS A 259 10.98 -8.13 -6.91
C HIS A 259 10.90 -9.07 -8.12
N TYR A 260 9.68 -9.48 -8.50
CA TYR A 260 9.46 -10.55 -9.48
C TYR A 260 10.01 -10.23 -10.87
N THR A 261 9.82 -8.99 -11.34
CA THR A 261 10.41 -8.49 -12.60
C THR A 261 11.54 -7.52 -12.30
N LYS A 262 12.45 -7.35 -13.27
CA LYS A 262 13.59 -6.42 -13.11
C LYS A 262 13.12 -4.97 -12.93
N GLU A 263 12.07 -4.57 -13.64
CA GLU A 263 11.46 -3.24 -13.50
C GLU A 263 10.86 -3.03 -12.11
N ARG A 264 10.11 -4.01 -11.61
CA ARG A 264 9.50 -3.95 -10.28
C ARG A 264 10.56 -3.89 -9.19
N TYR A 265 11.60 -4.73 -9.31
CA TYR A 265 12.77 -4.71 -8.43
C TYR A 265 13.34 -3.30 -8.30
N ALA A 266 13.68 -2.66 -9.42
CA ALA A 266 14.31 -1.35 -9.41
C ALA A 266 13.40 -0.26 -8.80
N VAL A 267 12.10 -0.28 -9.12
CA VAL A 267 11.13 0.67 -8.56
C VAL A 267 10.96 0.48 -7.07
N VAL A 268 10.78 -0.76 -6.61
CA VAL A 268 10.58 -1.09 -5.19
C VAL A 268 11.81 -0.69 -4.38
N GLU A 269 13.02 -0.97 -4.86
CA GLU A 269 14.24 -0.57 -4.17
C GLU A 269 14.37 0.95 -4.03
N LEU A 270 14.05 1.71 -5.07
CA LEU A 270 14.06 3.18 -4.99
C LEU A 270 12.99 3.73 -4.04
N ILE A 271 11.83 3.07 -3.94
CA ILE A 271 10.78 3.40 -2.96
C ILE A 271 11.29 3.15 -1.53
N MET A 272 11.88 1.98 -1.28
CA MET A 272 12.41 1.60 0.03
C MET A 272 13.57 2.50 0.48
N LEU A 273 14.32 3.06 -0.47
CA LEU A 273 15.37 4.06 -0.20
C LEU A 273 14.81 5.47 0.07
N ASN A 274 13.51 5.70 -0.09
CA ASN A 274 12.86 7.02 0.02
C ASN A 274 13.49 8.11 -0.87
N ASP A 275 14.06 7.74 -2.02
CA ASP A 275 14.73 8.67 -2.94
C ASP A 275 13.80 9.03 -4.12
N ILE A 276 12.92 10.01 -3.89
CA ILE A 276 11.89 10.42 -4.86
C ILE A 276 12.53 10.96 -6.16
N GLU A 277 13.64 11.68 -6.07
CA GLU A 277 14.31 12.23 -7.26
C GLU A 277 14.89 11.13 -8.15
N LYS A 278 15.61 10.16 -7.58
CA LYS A 278 16.10 9.01 -8.36
C LYS A 278 14.96 8.18 -8.92
N LEU A 279 13.91 7.97 -8.15
CA LEU A 279 12.72 7.24 -8.62
C LEU A 279 12.07 7.96 -9.82
N LYS A 280 11.85 9.27 -9.71
CA LYS A 280 11.29 10.09 -10.80
C LYS A 280 12.15 10.01 -12.07
N ASN A 281 13.46 10.21 -11.94
CA ASN A 281 14.40 10.10 -13.07
C ASN A 281 14.38 8.71 -13.70
N TYR A 282 14.31 7.66 -12.89
CA TYR A 282 14.25 6.28 -13.38
C TYR A 282 12.95 6.01 -14.15
N ILE A 283 11.82 6.47 -13.63
CA ILE A 283 10.50 6.30 -14.27
C ILE A 283 10.44 7.02 -15.61
N GLU A 284 10.88 8.27 -15.66
CA GLU A 284 10.90 9.08 -16.89
C GLU A 284 11.82 8.47 -17.95
N LYS A 285 13.06 8.09 -17.55
CA LYS A 285 14.04 7.49 -18.46
C LYS A 285 13.56 6.19 -19.08
N ASN A 286 12.81 5.38 -18.33
CA ASN A 286 12.35 4.07 -18.77
C ASN A 286 10.87 4.05 -19.20
N ASN A 287 10.20 5.22 -19.22
CA ASN A 287 8.77 5.37 -19.54
C ASN A 287 7.87 4.40 -18.75
N ILE A 288 8.10 4.29 -17.43
CA ILE A 288 7.38 3.36 -16.57
C ILE A 288 6.04 3.96 -16.15
N ASN A 289 4.97 3.18 -16.27
CA ASN A 289 3.69 3.48 -15.63
C ASN A 289 3.55 2.60 -14.39
N PHE A 290 3.40 3.20 -13.20
CA PHE A 290 3.23 2.46 -11.95
C PHE A 290 2.06 1.47 -11.99
N LYS A 291 0.96 1.79 -12.69
CA LYS A 291 -0.17 0.88 -12.87
C LYS A 291 0.23 -0.39 -13.62
N ALA A 292 1.17 -0.31 -14.55
CA ALA A 292 1.66 -1.46 -15.33
C ALA A 292 2.51 -2.43 -14.49
N LEU A 293 3.00 -1.99 -13.32
CA LEU A 293 3.71 -2.87 -12.39
C LEU A 293 2.74 -3.76 -11.60
N ASN A 294 1.46 -3.39 -11.53
CA ASN A 294 0.44 -4.13 -10.80
C ASN A 294 -0.02 -5.37 -11.57
N ASP A 295 -0.25 -6.46 -10.85
CA ASP A 295 -0.84 -7.69 -11.38
C ASP A 295 -1.73 -8.36 -10.31
N ASN A 296 -2.08 -9.63 -10.52
CA ASN A 296 -2.92 -10.37 -9.57
C ASN A 296 -2.23 -10.66 -8.22
N TYR A 297 -0.92 -10.48 -8.13
CA TYR A 297 -0.11 -10.79 -6.95
C TYR A 297 0.50 -9.55 -6.30
N PHE A 298 0.69 -8.46 -7.05
CA PHE A 298 1.36 -7.26 -6.58
C PHE A 298 0.54 -6.00 -6.90
N ASN A 299 0.43 -5.12 -5.91
CA ASN A 299 -0.10 -3.78 -6.05
C ASN A 299 0.86 -2.79 -5.38
N ILE A 300 1.39 -1.83 -6.14
CA ILE A 300 2.40 -0.89 -5.65
C ILE A 300 1.90 0.02 -4.53
N ILE A 301 0.61 0.40 -4.56
CA ILE A 301 0.01 1.20 -3.50
C ILE A 301 -0.12 0.33 -2.24
N GLU A 302 -0.62 -0.90 -2.37
CA GLU A 302 -0.71 -1.82 -1.24
C GLU A 302 0.66 -2.13 -0.63
N PHE A 303 1.68 -2.32 -1.47
CA PHE A 303 3.06 -2.43 -1.04
C PHE A 303 3.46 -1.24 -0.17
N CYS A 304 3.27 0.00 -0.64
CA CYS A 304 3.62 1.19 0.15
C CYS A 304 2.89 1.23 1.51
N ASN A 305 1.62 0.80 1.55
CA ASN A 305 0.83 0.76 2.77
C ASN A 305 1.24 -0.36 3.75
N ASN A 306 1.78 -1.46 3.25
CA ASN A 306 2.22 -2.58 4.10
C ASN A 306 3.58 -2.29 4.75
N TYR A 307 4.32 -1.29 4.25
CA TYR A 307 5.62 -0.87 4.73
C TYR A 307 5.60 0.60 5.22
N MET A 308 4.49 1.04 5.82
CA MET A 308 4.30 2.43 6.30
C MET A 308 5.38 2.91 7.28
N ASP A 309 6.00 2.00 8.03
CA ASP A 309 7.08 2.36 8.98
C ASP A 309 8.44 2.56 8.28
N GLU A 310 8.59 2.04 7.06
CA GLU A 310 9.84 2.10 6.27
C GLU A 310 9.75 3.12 5.12
N ILE A 311 8.54 3.40 4.63
CA ILE A 311 8.27 4.33 3.52
C ILE A 311 7.71 5.63 4.08
N SER A 312 8.37 6.73 3.76
CA SER A 312 7.95 8.07 4.13
C SER A 312 6.56 8.42 3.56
N SER A 313 5.81 9.24 4.28
CA SER A 313 4.52 9.75 3.81
C SER A 313 4.64 10.48 2.47
N GLU A 314 5.74 11.20 2.24
CA GLU A 314 6.01 11.90 0.98
C GLU A 314 6.20 10.93 -0.19
N MET A 315 6.96 9.85 0.00
CA MET A 315 7.12 8.81 -1.01
C MET A 315 5.77 8.14 -1.31
N ASN A 316 4.99 7.81 -0.29
CA ASN A 316 3.67 7.23 -0.49
C ASN A 316 2.72 8.17 -1.26
N ASP A 317 2.69 9.45 -0.89
CA ASP A 317 1.92 10.48 -1.61
C ASP A 317 2.36 10.62 -3.06
N PHE A 318 3.67 10.52 -3.32
CA PHE A 318 4.23 10.53 -4.67
C PHE A 318 3.76 9.31 -5.48
N ILE A 319 3.86 8.10 -4.94
CA ILE A 319 3.40 6.87 -5.61
C ILE A 319 1.90 6.95 -5.89
N VAL A 320 1.09 7.27 -4.88
CA VAL A 320 -0.37 7.35 -5.01
C VAL A 320 -0.78 8.39 -6.06
N SER A 321 -0.12 9.55 -6.09
CA SER A 321 -0.42 10.62 -7.04
C SER A 321 0.00 10.32 -8.48
N ASN A 322 0.99 9.45 -8.67
CA ASN A 322 1.53 9.10 -9.99
C ASN A 322 1.10 7.71 -10.47
N CYS A 323 0.28 6.99 -9.71
CA CYS A 323 -0.07 5.60 -10.02
C CYS A 323 -0.96 5.47 -11.26
N ASP A 324 -1.90 6.41 -11.45
CA ASP A 324 -2.82 6.43 -12.60
C ASP A 324 -2.62 7.72 -13.41
N ASP A 325 -2.44 7.60 -14.73
CA ASP A 325 -2.11 8.73 -15.60
C ASP A 325 -3.20 9.82 -15.59
N LYS A 326 -4.48 9.44 -15.45
CA LYS A 326 -5.59 10.40 -15.36
C LYS A 326 -5.53 11.13 -14.03
N GLN A 327 -5.32 10.41 -12.94
CA GLN A 327 -5.16 10.99 -11.61
C GLN A 327 -3.95 11.93 -11.55
N LYS A 328 -2.81 11.50 -12.11
CA LYS A 328 -1.58 12.29 -12.19
C LYS A 328 -1.83 13.61 -12.91
N SER A 329 -2.41 13.56 -14.11
CA SER A 329 -2.70 14.76 -14.92
C SER A 329 -3.60 15.73 -14.17
N VAL A 330 -4.68 15.23 -13.55
CA VAL A 330 -5.59 16.07 -12.74
C VAL A 330 -4.88 16.70 -11.56
N ILE A 331 -4.05 15.93 -10.83
CA ILE A 331 -3.26 16.44 -9.71
C ILE A 331 -2.26 17.52 -10.16
N GLU A 332 -1.64 17.38 -11.33
CA GLU A 332 -0.73 18.37 -11.89
C GLU A 332 -1.45 19.69 -12.22
N PHE A 333 -2.64 19.64 -12.82
CA PHE A 333 -3.44 20.85 -13.07
C PHE A 333 -3.91 21.52 -11.76
N ILE A 334 -4.24 20.72 -10.74
CA ILE A 334 -4.60 21.21 -9.40
C ILE A 334 -3.40 21.92 -8.75
N LYS A 335 -2.24 21.27 -8.72
CA LYS A 335 -1.02 21.81 -8.11
C LYS A 335 -0.50 23.07 -8.81
N SER A 336 -0.71 23.17 -10.12
CA SER A 336 -0.39 24.37 -10.90
C SER A 336 -1.47 25.46 -10.84
N ASP A 337 -2.55 25.25 -10.08
CA ASP A 337 -3.70 26.16 -9.93
C ASP A 337 -4.35 26.55 -11.29
N ASN A 338 -4.23 25.69 -12.32
CA ASN A 338 -4.68 25.98 -13.67
C ASN A 338 -6.08 25.40 -13.97
N ILE A 339 -7.11 26.12 -13.51
CA ILE A 339 -8.53 25.70 -13.63
C ILE A 339 -8.97 25.50 -15.08
N GLU A 340 -8.51 26.34 -16.02
CA GLU A 340 -8.98 26.27 -17.41
C GLU A 340 -8.42 25.03 -18.13
N GLN A 341 -7.14 24.70 -17.92
CA GLN A 341 -6.59 23.46 -18.46
C GLN A 341 -7.24 22.23 -17.83
N LEU A 342 -7.51 22.26 -16.52
CA LEU A 342 -8.24 21.19 -15.85
C LEU A 342 -9.62 20.98 -16.48
N LYS A 343 -10.41 22.04 -16.69
CA LYS A 343 -11.72 21.96 -17.35
C LYS A 343 -11.63 21.29 -18.71
N CYS A 344 -10.74 21.79 -19.58
CA CYS A 344 -10.57 21.25 -20.92
C CYS A 344 -10.18 19.76 -20.88
N TYR A 345 -9.31 19.37 -19.95
CA TYR A 345 -8.90 17.99 -19.78
C TYR A 345 -10.05 17.09 -19.30
N LEU A 346 -10.79 17.50 -18.27
CA LEU A 346 -11.92 16.74 -17.74
C LEU A 346 -13.02 16.53 -18.81
N GLU A 347 -13.30 17.56 -19.61
CA GLU A 347 -14.27 17.48 -20.71
C GLU A 347 -13.80 16.56 -21.83
N LYS A 348 -12.55 16.73 -22.28
CA LYS A 348 -11.95 15.94 -23.36
C LYS A 348 -11.90 14.45 -23.00
N GLU A 349 -11.45 14.13 -21.80
CA GLU A 349 -11.27 12.75 -21.33
C GLU A 349 -12.54 12.17 -20.67
N GLN A 350 -13.61 12.96 -20.60
CA GLN A 350 -14.90 12.62 -19.97
C GLN A 350 -14.74 12.11 -18.53
N ILE A 351 -13.87 12.76 -17.75
CA ILE A 351 -13.55 12.36 -16.39
C ILE A 351 -14.49 13.04 -15.40
N GLU A 352 -15.11 12.24 -14.55
CA GLU A 352 -15.79 12.73 -13.35
C GLU A 352 -14.83 12.64 -12.16
N LEU A 353 -14.59 13.76 -11.46
CA LEU A 353 -13.57 13.84 -10.41
C LEU A 353 -13.74 12.79 -9.29
N LYS A 354 -14.98 12.43 -8.94
CA LYS A 354 -15.29 11.36 -7.98
C LYS A 354 -14.72 10.00 -8.39
N GLN A 355 -14.57 9.73 -9.68
CA GLN A 355 -14.01 8.47 -10.20
C GLN A 355 -12.50 8.35 -9.95
N LEU A 356 -11.82 9.44 -9.63
CA LEU A 356 -10.41 9.40 -9.22
C LEU A 356 -10.24 8.82 -7.81
N ASN A 357 -11.29 8.82 -6.99
CA ASN A 357 -11.23 8.24 -5.66
C ASN A 357 -11.14 6.72 -5.73
N ASN A 358 -10.32 6.16 -4.86
CA ASN A 358 -10.20 4.73 -4.65
C ASN A 358 -9.99 4.44 -3.16
N LYS A 359 -9.79 3.17 -2.79
CA LYS A 359 -9.62 2.78 -1.37
C LYS A 359 -8.44 3.49 -0.67
N ARG A 360 -7.49 4.03 -1.44
CA ARG A 360 -6.20 4.57 -0.96
C ARG A 360 -5.99 6.04 -1.35
N PHE A 361 -6.85 6.62 -2.19
CA PHE A 361 -6.80 8.03 -2.57
C PHE A 361 -8.19 8.66 -2.48
N ASN A 362 -8.27 9.78 -1.76
CA ASN A 362 -9.46 10.62 -1.69
C ASN A 362 -9.09 12.04 -2.13
N LEU A 363 -9.61 12.43 -3.30
CA LEU A 363 -9.34 13.73 -3.90
C LEU A 363 -9.71 14.89 -2.96
N ILE A 364 -10.79 14.79 -2.20
CA ILE A 364 -11.22 15.88 -1.31
C ILE A 364 -10.29 16.03 -0.13
N THR A 365 -9.89 14.92 0.50
CA THR A 365 -8.88 14.93 1.56
C THR A 365 -7.57 15.55 1.04
N TYR A 366 -7.16 15.18 -0.17
CA TYR A 366 -5.99 15.73 -0.83
C TYR A 366 -6.12 17.24 -1.11
N ILE A 367 -7.26 17.71 -1.63
CA ILE A 367 -7.51 19.14 -1.85
C ILE A 367 -7.51 19.93 -0.55
N ASN A 368 -8.08 19.39 0.52
CA ASN A 368 -8.09 20.06 1.83
C ASN A 368 -6.68 20.20 2.41
N SER A 369 -5.82 19.17 2.27
CA SER A 369 -4.44 19.26 2.74
C SER A 369 -3.62 20.29 1.95
N LEU A 370 -3.86 20.41 0.64
CA LEU A 370 -3.26 21.47 -0.19
C LEU A 370 -3.76 22.87 0.20
N ASP A 371 -5.04 23.03 0.51
CA ASP A 371 -5.64 24.30 0.95
C ASP A 371 -5.10 24.74 2.32
N GLU A 372 -4.96 23.81 3.28
CA GLU A 372 -4.35 24.06 4.60
C GLU A 372 -2.89 24.52 4.47
N LYS A 373 -2.14 23.91 3.55
CA LYS A 373 -0.77 24.31 3.20
C LYS A 373 -0.70 25.57 2.32
N LYS A 374 -1.85 26.14 1.93
CA LYS A 374 -1.99 27.26 0.99
C LYS A 374 -1.29 27.03 -0.35
N SER A 375 -1.22 25.77 -0.78
CA SER A 375 -0.57 25.37 -2.03
C SER A 375 -1.47 25.50 -3.27
N ILE A 376 -2.77 25.75 -3.08
CA ILE A 376 -3.75 26.01 -4.14
C ILE A 376 -4.62 27.20 -3.79
N SER A 377 -5.25 27.82 -4.78
CA SER A 377 -6.21 28.89 -4.52
C SER A 377 -7.53 28.35 -3.97
N LYS A 378 -8.24 29.18 -3.20
CA LYS A 378 -9.64 28.91 -2.81
C LYS A 378 -10.52 28.66 -4.04
N LYS A 379 -10.24 29.34 -5.16
CA LYS A 379 -10.98 29.19 -6.42
C LYS A 379 -10.85 27.78 -6.98
N MET A 380 -9.63 27.21 -6.99
CA MET A 380 -9.39 25.84 -7.42
C MET A 380 -10.09 24.84 -6.50
N LYS A 381 -9.95 24.98 -5.17
CA LYS A 381 -10.67 24.14 -4.20
C LYS A 381 -12.18 24.15 -4.44
N TYR A 382 -12.79 25.33 -4.58
CA TYR A 382 -14.22 25.44 -4.86
C TYR A 382 -14.59 24.83 -6.21
N TYR A 383 -13.77 25.01 -7.25
CA TYR A 383 -14.00 24.38 -8.54
C TYR A 383 -14.04 22.84 -8.40
N ILE A 384 -13.04 22.23 -7.75
CA ILE A 384 -13.01 20.77 -7.55
C ILE A 384 -14.24 20.29 -6.77
N ILE A 385 -14.62 20.98 -5.70
CA ILE A 385 -15.79 20.60 -4.89
C ILE A 385 -17.10 20.71 -5.71
N ASN A 386 -17.26 21.79 -6.48
CA ASN A 386 -18.46 22.04 -7.28
C ASN A 386 -18.56 21.14 -8.53
N HIS A 387 -17.44 20.57 -8.98
CA HIS A 387 -17.39 19.64 -10.11
C HIS A 387 -17.05 18.21 -9.68
N TYR A 388 -17.14 17.90 -8.37
CA TYR A 388 -16.73 16.62 -7.82
C TYR A 388 -17.49 15.45 -8.45
N ASN A 389 -18.79 15.61 -8.72
CA ASN A 389 -19.59 14.66 -9.48
C ASN A 389 -20.53 15.38 -10.44
N LYS A 390 -21.07 14.66 -11.44
CA LYS A 390 -21.89 15.23 -12.51
C LYS A 390 -23.16 15.88 -11.98
N THR A 391 -23.78 15.31 -10.95
CA THR A 391 -24.98 15.88 -10.32
C THR A 391 -24.68 17.23 -9.67
N ILE A 392 -23.60 17.33 -8.89
CA ILE A 392 -23.17 18.58 -8.26
C ILE A 392 -22.80 19.62 -9.33
N SER A 393 -22.05 19.22 -10.36
CA SER A 393 -21.67 20.10 -11.48
C SER A 393 -22.89 20.70 -12.16
N ASN A 394 -23.87 19.88 -12.53
CA ASN A 394 -25.08 20.36 -13.21
C ASN A 394 -25.91 21.29 -12.30
N ILE A 395 -26.02 20.95 -11.01
CA ILE A 395 -26.75 21.78 -10.04
C ILE A 395 -26.07 23.14 -9.86
N THR A 396 -24.76 23.17 -9.65
CA THR A 396 -24.01 24.42 -9.45
C THR A 396 -24.04 25.30 -10.70
N GLU A 397 -23.96 24.70 -11.89
CA GLU A 397 -24.12 25.37 -13.18
C GLU A 397 -25.53 25.99 -13.33
N LEU A 398 -26.59 25.22 -13.06
CA LEU A 398 -27.98 25.71 -13.13
C LEU A 398 -28.25 26.84 -12.14
N ILE A 399 -27.70 26.74 -10.92
CA ILE A 399 -27.75 27.81 -9.91
C ILE A 399 -27.02 29.05 -10.43
N SER A 400 -25.81 28.89 -11.00
CA SER A 400 -25.00 30.01 -11.51
C SER A 400 -25.64 30.74 -12.68
N ARG A 401 -26.40 30.02 -13.52
CA ARG A 401 -27.20 30.59 -14.63
C ARG A 401 -28.46 31.30 -14.17
N ASN A 402 -28.83 31.22 -12.89
CA ASN A 402 -30.02 31.84 -12.31
C ASN A 402 -31.35 31.45 -12.94
N ASN A 403 -31.41 30.31 -13.63
CA ASN A 403 -32.61 29.81 -14.29
C ASN A 403 -33.37 28.86 -13.36
N TYR A 404 -34.36 29.41 -12.64
CA TYR A 404 -35.17 28.66 -11.67
C TYR A 404 -35.94 27.49 -12.31
N GLU A 405 -36.52 27.67 -13.49
CA GLU A 405 -37.33 26.63 -14.14
C GLU A 405 -36.46 25.45 -14.58
N SER A 406 -35.30 25.71 -15.18
CA SER A 406 -34.35 24.65 -15.55
C SER A 406 -33.80 23.92 -14.33
N PHE A 407 -33.50 24.65 -13.25
CA PHE A 407 -33.09 24.06 -11.98
C PHE A 407 -34.17 23.13 -11.42
N LEU A 408 -35.41 23.62 -11.28
CA LEU A 408 -36.53 22.84 -10.74
C LEU A 408 -36.84 21.62 -11.60
N HIS A 409 -36.84 21.78 -12.92
CA HIS A 409 -37.04 20.68 -13.86
C HIS A 409 -35.96 19.61 -13.69
N TYR A 410 -34.68 20.00 -13.58
CA TYR A 410 -33.58 19.08 -13.38
C TYR A 410 -33.68 18.30 -12.07
N ILE A 411 -33.98 18.98 -10.95
CA ILE A 411 -34.15 18.34 -9.64
C ILE A 411 -35.29 17.31 -9.69
N LYS A 412 -36.45 17.67 -10.23
CA LYS A 412 -37.61 16.77 -10.34
C LYS A 412 -37.36 15.60 -11.29
N LYS A 413 -36.81 15.87 -12.48
CA LYS A 413 -36.56 14.85 -13.51
C LYS A 413 -35.61 13.76 -13.03
N ASN A 414 -34.62 14.13 -12.21
CA ASN A 414 -33.61 13.20 -11.70
C ASN A 414 -33.90 12.71 -10.27
N ASN A 415 -35.08 13.02 -9.71
CA ASN A 415 -35.46 12.66 -8.33
C ASN A 415 -34.40 13.02 -7.27
N ILE A 416 -33.79 14.20 -7.39
CA ILE A 416 -32.70 14.61 -6.50
C ILE A 416 -33.25 15.08 -5.16
N VAL A 417 -32.80 14.43 -4.08
CA VAL A 417 -33.05 14.87 -2.71
C VAL A 417 -31.94 15.83 -2.31
N LEU A 418 -32.23 17.14 -2.29
CA LEU A 418 -31.23 18.20 -2.08
C LEU A 418 -30.46 18.05 -0.76
N GLU A 419 -31.08 17.52 0.28
CA GLU A 419 -30.45 17.28 1.58
C GLU A 419 -29.25 16.34 1.50
N THR A 420 -29.31 15.30 0.66
CA THR A 420 -28.19 14.35 0.47
C THR A 420 -26.95 15.01 -0.14
N LEU A 421 -27.09 16.19 -0.75
CA LEU A 421 -25.95 16.94 -1.27
C LEU A 421 -25.12 17.59 -0.18
N ASN A 422 -25.60 17.62 1.07
CA ASN A 422 -24.92 18.19 2.23
C ASN A 422 -24.16 17.16 3.08
N GLU A 423 -24.31 15.87 2.76
CA GLU A 423 -23.62 14.76 3.45
C GLU A 423 -22.20 14.51 2.93
N GLY A 424 -21.81 15.22 1.87
CA GLY A 424 -20.57 15.00 1.14
C GLY A 424 -19.57 16.16 1.20
N PRO A 425 -18.65 16.22 0.22
CA PRO A 425 -17.66 17.29 0.15
C PRO A 425 -18.23 18.62 -0.35
N PHE A 426 -19.39 18.57 -0.99
CA PHE A 426 -20.18 19.72 -1.38
C PHE A 426 -21.26 19.96 -0.33
N ASP A 427 -21.67 21.22 -0.19
CA ASP A 427 -22.79 21.62 0.66
C ASP A 427 -23.53 22.72 -0.10
N ILE A 428 -24.77 22.43 -0.47
CA ILE A 428 -25.55 23.31 -1.33
C ILE A 428 -25.97 24.59 -0.58
N VAL A 429 -26.11 24.51 0.75
CA VAL A 429 -26.41 25.67 1.61
C VAL A 429 -25.19 26.56 1.68
N ASP A 430 -24.02 26.01 1.98
CA ASP A 430 -22.76 26.76 2.01
C ASP A 430 -22.46 27.39 0.63
N TYR A 431 -22.70 26.67 -0.47
CA TYR A 431 -22.58 27.21 -1.82
C TYR A 431 -23.53 28.40 -2.07
N CYS A 432 -24.78 28.29 -1.63
CA CYS A 432 -25.78 29.36 -1.77
C CYS A 432 -25.45 30.59 -0.93
N LEU A 433 -24.94 30.38 0.27
CA LEU A 433 -24.52 31.44 1.18
C LEU A 433 -23.28 32.16 0.66
N TYR A 434 -22.30 31.42 0.14
CA TYR A 434 -21.10 32.00 -0.48
C TYR A 434 -21.45 32.85 -1.71
N ASN A 435 -22.37 32.39 -2.55
CA ASN A 435 -22.80 33.07 -3.78
C ASN A 435 -24.07 33.93 -3.59
N ARG A 436 -24.36 34.35 -2.36
CA ARG A 436 -25.65 34.98 -1.99
C ARG A 436 -26.06 36.15 -2.87
N LEU A 437 -25.16 37.01 -3.33
CA LEU A 437 -25.57 38.18 -4.14
C LEU A 437 -25.89 37.82 -5.59
N LYS A 438 -25.46 36.63 -6.03
CA LYS A 438 -25.57 36.20 -7.43
C LYS A 438 -26.71 35.24 -7.68
N ILE A 439 -27.28 34.61 -6.66
CA ILE A 439 -28.27 33.54 -6.85
C ILE A 439 -29.71 34.09 -6.78
N ASN A 440 -30.51 33.71 -7.78
CA ASN A 440 -31.95 33.95 -7.88
C ASN A 440 -32.67 33.56 -6.57
N TYR A 441 -33.47 34.49 -6.01
CA TYR A 441 -34.15 34.28 -4.75
C TYR A 441 -35.11 33.07 -4.76
N LYS A 442 -35.73 32.74 -5.91
CA LYS A 442 -36.62 31.57 -6.04
C LYS A 442 -35.86 30.26 -5.90
N ILE A 443 -34.65 30.19 -6.46
CA ILE A 443 -33.76 29.02 -6.34
C ILE A 443 -33.38 28.83 -4.87
N LYS A 444 -32.95 29.90 -4.19
CA LYS A 444 -32.64 29.82 -2.75
C LYS A 444 -33.85 29.43 -1.91
N ASP A 445 -35.01 30.05 -2.17
CA ASP A 445 -36.24 29.79 -1.42
C ASP A 445 -36.66 28.32 -1.55
N TYR A 446 -36.47 27.73 -2.74
CA TYR A 446 -36.68 26.31 -2.97
C TYR A 446 -35.67 25.45 -2.19
N ILE A 447 -34.37 25.70 -2.35
CA ILE A 447 -33.31 24.94 -1.66
C ILE A 447 -33.54 24.96 -0.15
N TYR A 448 -33.83 26.13 0.43
CA TYR A 448 -34.03 26.26 1.86
C TYR A 448 -35.35 25.68 2.39
N LYS A 449 -36.35 25.44 1.52
CA LYS A 449 -37.56 24.69 1.87
C LYS A 449 -37.33 23.18 1.83
N SER A 450 -36.35 22.73 1.06
CA SER A 450 -36.06 21.33 0.80
C SER A 450 -35.01 20.73 1.74
N ILE A 451 -34.49 21.49 2.70
CA ILE A 451 -33.44 21.08 3.65
C ILE A 451 -33.92 21.37 5.07
N GLU A 452 -33.51 20.57 6.05
CA GLU A 452 -33.87 20.80 7.44
C GLU A 452 -33.51 22.24 7.89
N LYS A 453 -34.49 22.93 8.48
CA LYS A 453 -34.33 24.30 8.95
C LYS A 453 -33.17 24.44 9.94
N LYS A 454 -33.01 23.46 10.84
CA LYS A 454 -31.91 23.40 11.83
C LYS A 454 -30.56 23.57 11.14
N TYR A 455 -30.32 22.76 10.12
CA TYR A 455 -29.06 22.72 9.38
C TYR A 455 -28.74 24.07 8.72
N ILE A 456 -29.73 24.68 8.06
CA ILE A 456 -29.56 25.97 7.39
C ILE A 456 -29.19 27.07 8.40
N ILE A 457 -29.89 27.11 9.53
CA ILE A 457 -29.63 28.08 10.59
C ILE A 457 -28.24 27.87 11.18
N GLN A 458 -27.85 26.62 11.48
CA GLN A 458 -26.51 26.29 11.95
C GLN A 458 -25.42 26.83 11.03
N LYS A 459 -25.57 26.59 9.72
CA LYS A 459 -24.61 27.08 8.71
C LYS A 459 -24.52 28.59 8.66
N MET A 460 -25.67 29.28 8.67
CA MET A 460 -25.69 30.76 8.69
C MET A 460 -25.03 31.33 9.95
N ILE A 461 -25.25 30.71 11.12
CA ILE A 461 -24.65 31.10 12.40
C ILE A 461 -23.12 30.90 12.35
N LEU A 462 -22.66 29.69 12.02
CA LEU A 462 -21.25 29.32 11.98
C LEU A 462 -20.44 30.19 11.01
N LYS A 463 -21.06 30.67 9.93
CA LYS A 463 -20.42 31.53 8.92
C LYS A 463 -20.63 33.03 9.17
N ASN A 464 -21.28 33.43 10.27
CA ASN A 464 -21.61 34.82 10.60
C ASN A 464 -22.45 35.56 9.54
N TYR A 465 -23.36 34.86 8.85
CA TYR A 465 -24.26 35.44 7.85
C TYR A 465 -25.54 35.99 8.48
N ILE A 466 -25.39 37.04 9.28
CA ILE A 466 -26.45 37.62 10.11
C ILE A 466 -27.64 38.16 9.30
N ASN A 467 -27.39 38.74 8.12
CA ASN A 467 -28.44 39.31 7.28
C ASN A 467 -29.24 38.21 6.58
N GLU A 468 -28.57 37.15 6.14
CA GLU A 468 -29.22 35.96 5.58
C GLU A 468 -30.07 35.27 6.64
N LEU A 469 -29.54 35.16 7.86
CA LEU A 469 -30.28 34.58 8.99
C LEU A 469 -31.53 35.39 9.34
N LYS A 470 -31.42 36.73 9.42
CA LYS A 470 -32.55 37.65 9.58
C LYS A 470 -33.62 37.44 8.52
N TYR A 471 -33.20 37.43 7.26
CA TYR A 471 -34.11 37.24 6.14
C TYR A 471 -34.81 35.88 6.24
N TYR A 472 -34.04 34.82 6.53
CA TYR A 472 -34.54 33.46 6.64
C TYR A 472 -35.57 33.33 7.77
N THR A 473 -35.28 33.82 8.97
CA THR A 473 -36.20 33.69 10.11
C THR A 473 -37.50 34.46 9.90
N ILE A 474 -37.44 35.67 9.31
CA ILE A 474 -38.62 36.45 8.95
C ILE A 474 -39.44 35.73 7.87
N ARG A 475 -38.77 35.30 6.79
CA ARG A 475 -39.43 34.69 5.61
C ARG A 475 -40.17 33.40 5.96
N TYR A 476 -39.56 32.57 6.80
CA TYR A 476 -40.09 31.25 7.16
C TYR A 476 -40.78 31.22 8.52
N LYS A 477 -41.03 32.39 9.12
CA LYS A 477 -41.65 32.57 10.44
C LYS A 477 -41.03 31.65 11.49
N ILE A 478 -39.70 31.59 11.50
CA ILE A 478 -38.98 30.73 12.45
C ILE A 478 -38.81 31.50 13.75
N GLU A 479 -39.46 31.01 14.79
CA GLU A 479 -39.25 31.50 16.15
C GLU A 479 -37.95 30.92 16.69
N PHE A 480 -37.02 31.79 17.07
CA PHE A 480 -35.74 31.36 17.64
C PHE A 480 -35.90 30.58 18.94
N LYS A 481 -36.97 30.86 19.69
CA LYS A 481 -37.37 30.07 20.85
C LYS A 481 -37.60 28.60 20.48
N ALA A 482 -38.34 28.34 19.39
CA ALA A 482 -38.55 26.98 18.90
C ALA A 482 -37.24 26.33 18.40
N ILE A 483 -36.26 27.09 17.92
CA ILE A 483 -34.94 26.55 17.59
C ILE A 483 -34.23 26.08 18.86
N LYS A 484 -34.23 26.89 19.93
CA LYS A 484 -33.62 26.53 21.21
C LYS A 484 -34.29 25.28 21.81
N ASP A 485 -35.62 25.27 21.83
CA ASP A 485 -36.40 24.21 22.46
C ASP A 485 -36.28 22.88 21.71
N ASN A 486 -36.20 22.91 20.37
CA ASN A 486 -36.03 21.71 19.56
C ASN A 486 -34.56 21.28 19.40
N TYR A 487 -33.60 22.19 19.62
CA TYR A 487 -32.18 21.97 19.33
C TYR A 487 -31.27 22.62 20.39
N PRO A 488 -31.26 22.09 21.63
CA PRO A 488 -30.48 22.66 22.73
C PRO A 488 -28.96 22.64 22.46
N ASP A 489 -28.47 21.72 21.63
CA ASP A 489 -27.09 21.61 21.15
C ASP A 489 -26.62 22.83 20.34
N MET A 490 -27.54 23.65 19.81
CA MET A 490 -27.21 24.95 19.20
C MET A 490 -26.53 25.93 20.17
N LEU A 491 -26.74 25.78 21.47
CA LEU A 491 -26.12 26.62 22.50
C LEU A 491 -24.63 26.35 22.62
N ASP A 492 -24.16 25.14 22.31
CA ASP A 492 -22.74 24.82 22.33
C ASP A 492 -22.00 25.56 21.19
N TYR A 493 -22.65 25.71 20.04
CA TYR A 493 -22.11 26.50 18.93
C TYR A 493 -22.01 27.99 19.28
N TYR A 494 -22.96 28.53 20.05
CA TYR A 494 -22.96 29.94 20.48
C TYR A 494 -21.69 30.32 21.25
N ASN A 495 -21.14 29.38 22.01
CA ASN A 495 -19.90 29.58 22.77
C ASN A 495 -18.63 29.43 21.93
N HIS A 496 -18.74 29.08 20.64
CA HIS A 496 -17.59 28.98 19.77
C HIS A 496 -16.99 30.37 19.50
N ASP A 497 -15.66 30.49 19.68
CA ASP A 497 -14.91 31.73 19.52
C ASP A 497 -15.03 32.39 18.13
N ASN A 498 -15.44 31.61 17.11
CA ASN A 498 -15.55 32.05 15.73
C ASN A 498 -16.89 32.75 15.41
N ILE A 499 -17.86 32.74 16.33
CA ILE A 499 -19.12 33.47 16.13
C ILE A 499 -18.95 34.92 16.56
N SER A 500 -19.21 35.83 15.63
CA SER A 500 -19.17 37.26 15.85
C SER A 500 -20.12 37.69 16.96
N ILE A 501 -19.71 38.69 17.74
CA ILE A 501 -20.53 39.30 18.79
C ILE A 501 -21.90 39.72 18.24
N LEU A 502 -21.94 40.31 17.04
CA LEU A 502 -23.20 40.71 16.38
C LEU A 502 -24.14 39.52 16.12
N MET A 503 -23.59 38.38 15.68
CA MET A 503 -24.39 37.16 15.47
C MET A 503 -24.92 36.64 16.80
N LYS A 504 -24.07 36.58 17.83
CA LYS A 504 -24.47 36.19 19.20
C LYS A 504 -25.63 37.06 19.67
N GLN A 505 -25.46 38.37 19.64
CA GLN A 505 -26.46 39.35 20.03
C GLN A 505 -27.77 39.24 19.26
N PHE A 506 -27.71 38.97 17.95
CA PHE A 506 -28.91 38.78 17.14
C PHE A 506 -29.68 37.53 17.56
N ILE A 507 -28.99 36.42 17.76
CA ILE A 507 -29.60 35.18 18.22
C ILE A 507 -30.24 35.41 19.61
N MET A 508 -29.49 36.04 20.52
CA MET A 508 -29.96 36.36 21.87
C MET A 508 -31.19 37.24 21.88
N SER A 509 -31.19 38.28 21.05
CA SER A 509 -32.31 39.19 20.99
C SER A 509 -33.55 38.40 20.57
N HIS A 510 -33.45 37.48 19.60
CA HIS A 510 -34.63 36.72 19.15
C HIS A 510 -35.01 35.52 20.04
N TRP A 511 -34.19 35.15 21.04
CA TRP A 511 -34.44 34.01 21.93
C TRP A 511 -35.41 34.29 23.07
N ASP A 512 -35.46 35.53 23.58
CA ASP A 512 -36.32 35.87 24.70
C ASP A 512 -37.04 37.20 24.43
N LYS A 513 -38.37 37.13 24.35
CA LYS A 513 -39.23 38.30 24.16
C LYS A 513 -38.95 39.37 25.22
N LYS A 514 -38.65 38.97 26.46
CA LYS A 514 -38.35 39.91 27.54
C LYS A 514 -36.99 40.60 27.33
N ARG A 515 -36.00 39.89 26.76
CA ARG A 515 -34.74 40.50 26.31
C ARG A 515 -34.93 41.41 25.10
N MET A 516 -35.84 41.10 24.18
CA MET A 516 -36.22 42.03 23.10
C MET A 516 -36.85 43.30 23.64
N ASP A 517 -37.81 43.17 24.56
CA ASP A 517 -38.49 44.31 25.17
C ASP A 517 -37.47 45.20 25.87
N LEU A 518 -36.50 44.60 26.55
CA LEU A 518 -35.37 45.29 27.15
C LEU A 518 -34.46 46.00 26.13
N ILE A 519 -34.07 45.31 25.06
CA ILE A 519 -33.29 45.88 23.95
C ILE A 519 -34.04 47.06 23.29
N TYR A 520 -35.35 46.93 23.12
CA TYR A 520 -36.21 47.97 22.57
C TYR A 520 -36.27 49.19 23.49
N LEU A 521 -36.39 48.99 24.80
CA LEU A 521 -36.34 50.07 25.79
C LEU A 521 -35.00 50.80 25.78
N VAL A 522 -33.89 50.07 25.64
CA VAL A 522 -32.55 50.64 25.48
C VAL A 522 -32.46 51.48 24.21
N ARG A 523 -32.86 50.94 23.06
CA ARG A 523 -32.80 51.63 21.76
C ARG A 523 -33.73 52.84 21.68
N SER A 524 -34.88 52.79 22.34
CA SER A 524 -35.84 53.90 22.39
C SER A 524 -35.49 54.97 23.42
N ASN A 525 -34.35 54.87 24.12
CA ASN A 525 -33.94 55.75 25.21
C ASN A 525 -34.99 55.90 26.33
N ASN A 526 -35.83 54.88 26.57
CA ASN A 526 -36.92 54.95 27.54
C ASN A 526 -36.41 54.62 28.96
N ILE A 527 -35.69 55.57 29.55
CA ILE A 527 -35.02 55.42 30.85
C ILE A 527 -36.02 55.14 31.98
N SER A 528 -37.24 55.70 31.94
CA SER A 528 -38.22 55.50 33.02
C SER A 528 -38.70 54.05 33.10
N LYS A 529 -39.12 53.46 31.96
CA LYS A 529 -39.51 52.04 31.92
C LYS A 529 -38.37 51.10 32.22
N LEU A 530 -37.14 51.47 31.83
CA LEU A 530 -35.95 50.72 32.20
C LEU A 530 -35.73 50.70 33.72
N ARG A 531 -35.92 51.84 34.41
CA ARG A 531 -35.86 51.90 35.89
C ARG A 531 -36.88 50.99 36.55
N ASP A 532 -38.09 50.95 36.00
CA ASP A 532 -39.18 50.13 36.55
C ASP A 532 -38.90 48.62 36.43
N LEU A 533 -38.10 48.22 35.44
CA LEU A 533 -37.70 46.83 35.20
C LEU A 533 -36.38 46.45 35.88
N LYS A 534 -35.79 47.30 36.73
CA LYS A 534 -34.42 47.14 37.24
C LYS A 534 -34.13 45.76 37.87
N GLU A 535 -35.06 45.21 38.64
CA GLU A 535 -34.91 43.89 39.26
C GLU A 535 -35.16 42.74 38.29
N GLU A 536 -36.06 42.90 37.30
CA GLU A 536 -36.22 41.90 36.24
C GLU A 536 -34.99 41.84 35.33
N ILE A 537 -34.35 42.98 35.07
CA ILE A 537 -33.16 43.08 34.21
C ILE A 537 -31.99 42.30 34.76
N LYS A 538 -31.81 42.26 36.09
CA LYS A 538 -30.79 41.42 36.73
C LYS A 538 -31.00 39.94 36.43
N ASN A 539 -32.25 39.49 36.26
CA ASN A 539 -32.55 38.12 35.89
C ASN A 539 -32.32 37.83 34.40
N TYR A 540 -32.18 38.88 33.58
CA TYR A 540 -31.89 38.74 32.15
C TYR A 540 -30.39 38.88 31.82
N ASP A 541 -29.61 39.53 32.70
CA ASP A 541 -28.15 39.69 32.61
C ASP A 541 -27.46 38.42 33.11
N ASP A 542 -27.14 37.50 32.20
CA ASP A 542 -26.53 36.19 32.49
C ASP A 542 -25.23 35.99 31.71
N GLU A 543 -24.64 34.78 31.82
CA GLU A 543 -23.41 34.44 31.09
C GLU A 543 -23.55 34.51 29.57
N TYR A 544 -24.78 34.50 29.05
CA TYR A 544 -25.06 34.53 27.63
C TYR A 544 -25.36 35.96 27.16
N PHE A 545 -26.15 36.75 27.89
CA PHE A 545 -26.59 38.11 27.56
C PHE A 545 -26.07 39.11 28.57
N ASN A 546 -25.15 39.98 28.13
CA ASN A 546 -24.74 41.13 28.92
C ASN A 546 -25.28 42.44 28.29
N ILE A 547 -26.17 43.14 29.00
CA ILE A 547 -26.79 44.36 28.47
C ILE A 547 -25.76 45.48 28.25
N ARG A 548 -24.70 45.54 29.06
CA ARG A 548 -23.63 46.53 28.92
C ARG A 548 -22.79 46.24 27.69
N GLU A 549 -22.36 44.99 27.46
CA GLU A 549 -21.63 44.61 26.24
C GLU A 549 -22.47 44.85 24.99
N TYR A 550 -23.76 44.50 25.04
CA TYR A 550 -24.72 44.79 23.98
C TYR A 550 -24.75 46.29 23.63
N CYS A 551 -24.91 47.14 24.65
CA CYS A 551 -24.95 48.59 24.48
C CYS A 551 -23.62 49.20 24.03
N THR A 552 -22.51 48.60 24.44
CA THR A 552 -21.16 49.07 24.08
C THR A 552 -20.82 48.74 22.62
N SER A 553 -21.31 47.61 22.10
CA SER A 553 -21.13 47.20 20.71
C SER A 553 -22.01 47.95 19.70
N LEU A 554 -23.10 48.56 20.17
CA LEU A 554 -23.97 49.39 19.33
C LEU A 554 -23.34 50.77 19.22
N ASP A 555 -22.48 50.92 18.21
CA ASP A 555 -21.84 52.18 17.91
C ASP A 555 -22.90 53.29 17.74
N LEU A 556 -22.73 54.36 18.54
CA LEU A 556 -23.33 55.70 18.42
C LEU A 556 -24.86 55.91 18.53
N THR A 557 -25.71 54.92 18.82
CA THR A 557 -27.20 55.14 18.78
C THR A 557 -27.93 55.35 20.11
N ILE A 558 -27.28 55.16 21.27
CA ILE A 558 -27.91 55.38 22.59
C ILE A 558 -27.44 56.69 23.24
N SER A 559 -28.37 57.41 23.89
CA SER A 559 -28.10 58.72 24.48
C SER A 559 -27.05 58.64 25.59
N HIS A 560 -26.30 59.72 25.81
CA HIS A 560 -25.33 59.79 26.91
C HIS A 560 -25.97 59.48 28.27
N GLN A 561 -27.20 59.95 28.50
CA GLN A 561 -27.96 59.67 29.72
C GLN A 561 -28.31 58.18 29.86
N MET A 562 -28.63 57.49 28.76
CA MET A 562 -28.87 56.05 28.78
C MET A 562 -27.56 55.28 29.07
N LYS A 563 -26.43 55.70 28.47
CA LYS A 563 -25.11 55.10 28.78
C LYS A 563 -24.77 55.25 30.26
N VAL A 564 -24.90 56.46 30.81
CA VAL A 564 -24.70 56.73 32.24
C VAL A 564 -25.66 55.89 33.07
N HIS A 565 -26.95 55.84 32.72
CA HIS A 565 -27.93 55.04 33.44
C HIS A 565 -27.58 53.55 33.47
N ILE A 566 -27.15 52.99 32.33
CA ILE A 566 -26.77 51.58 32.17
C ILE A 566 -25.54 51.25 33.02
N VAL A 567 -24.49 52.06 32.90
CA VAL A 567 -23.25 51.91 33.68
C VAL A 567 -23.52 52.05 35.18
N THR A 568 -24.39 52.98 35.59
CA THR A 568 -24.61 53.26 37.02
C THR A 568 -25.55 52.26 37.69
N ASN A 569 -26.52 51.68 36.96
CA ASN A 569 -27.57 50.85 37.55
C ASN A 569 -27.48 49.35 37.24
N TYR A 570 -26.78 48.97 36.17
CA TYR A 570 -26.69 47.59 35.68
C TYR A 570 -25.24 47.13 35.58
N ASN A 571 -24.35 47.76 36.34
CA ASN A 571 -22.98 47.32 36.45
C ASN A 571 -22.96 45.91 37.06
N ASN A 572 -22.52 44.93 36.27
CA ASN A 572 -22.08 43.64 36.76
C ASN A 572 -20.86 43.89 37.66
N LYS A 573 -21.12 44.22 38.93
CA LYS A 573 -20.11 44.55 39.93
C LYS A 573 -19.07 43.42 40.02
N HIS A 574 -19.49 42.18 39.81
CA HIS A 574 -18.61 41.00 39.78
C HIS A 574 -17.75 40.98 38.51
N GLY A 575 -18.32 41.27 37.33
CA GLY A 575 -17.60 41.35 36.06
C GLY A 575 -16.56 42.48 36.00
N GLU A 576 -16.87 43.65 36.56
CA GLU A 576 -15.93 44.77 36.65
C GLU A 576 -14.79 44.47 37.63
N LEU A 577 -15.11 43.86 38.78
CA LEU A 577 -14.10 43.36 39.72
C LEU A 577 -13.23 42.27 39.07
N LEU A 578 -13.82 41.33 38.33
CA LEU A 578 -13.11 40.32 37.54
C LEU A 578 -12.17 40.94 36.51
N ASN A 579 -12.59 42.00 35.81
CA ASN A 579 -11.74 42.72 34.88
C ASN A 579 -10.60 43.44 35.60
N ILE A 580 -10.85 44.08 36.74
CA ILE A 580 -9.78 44.66 37.58
C ILE A 580 -8.77 43.56 37.98
N ILE A 581 -9.25 42.37 38.33
CA ILE A 581 -8.43 41.21 38.72
C ILE A 581 -7.73 40.52 37.54
N LYS A 582 -8.24 40.62 36.31
CA LYS A 582 -7.64 40.04 35.10
C LYS A 582 -6.69 40.98 34.37
N ASN A 583 -6.97 42.29 34.38
CA ASN A 583 -6.23 43.27 33.58
C ASN A 583 -4.82 43.58 34.12
N THR A 584 -3.80 43.18 33.36
CA THR A 584 -2.38 43.18 33.73
C THR A 584 -1.68 44.55 33.66
N ASP A 585 -2.38 45.58 33.17
CA ASP A 585 -1.78 46.90 32.90
C ASP A 585 -1.68 47.81 34.14
N HIS A 586 -2.21 47.38 35.29
CA HIS A 586 -2.11 48.15 36.54
C HIS A 586 -0.84 47.78 37.32
N ILE A 587 -0.06 48.79 37.73
CA ILE A 587 1.08 48.64 38.65
C ILE A 587 0.60 47.89 39.89
N TYR A 588 1.33 46.85 40.32
CA TYR A 588 0.93 45.91 41.37
C TYR A 588 0.31 46.55 42.62
N PHE A 589 0.84 47.70 43.06
CA PHE A 589 0.37 48.41 44.25
C PHE A 589 -0.97 49.15 44.04
N SER A 590 -1.23 49.69 42.84
CA SER A 590 -2.51 50.36 42.54
C SER A 590 -3.65 49.37 42.39
N ARG A 591 -3.35 48.14 41.96
CA ARG A 591 -4.34 47.08 41.73
C ARG A 591 -4.95 46.55 43.02
N PHE A 592 -4.14 46.36 44.06
CA PHE A 592 -4.59 45.92 45.38
C PHE A 592 -5.61 46.89 45.98
N ASN A 593 -5.26 48.18 46.06
CA ASN A 593 -6.16 49.20 46.61
C ASN A 593 -7.44 49.33 45.78
N LEU A 594 -7.35 49.25 44.46
CA LEU A 594 -8.53 49.29 43.60
C LEU A 594 -9.46 48.10 43.86
N ILE A 595 -8.91 46.89 44.02
CA ILE A 595 -9.69 45.69 44.35
C ILE A 595 -10.36 45.86 45.71
N LYS A 596 -9.58 46.25 46.74
CA LYS A 596 -10.05 46.43 48.11
C LYS A 596 -11.17 47.49 48.20
N ASP A 597 -10.92 48.68 47.68
CA ASP A 597 -11.88 49.78 47.68
C ASP A 597 -13.18 49.38 46.96
N TYR A 598 -13.04 48.64 45.85
CA TYR A 598 -14.19 48.18 45.07
C TYR A 598 -14.98 47.10 45.80
N THR A 599 -14.32 46.11 46.42
CA THR A 599 -15.01 45.07 47.21
C THR A 599 -15.70 45.63 48.44
N GLU A 600 -15.08 46.59 49.13
CA GLU A 600 -15.66 47.23 50.32
C GLU A 600 -16.85 48.12 49.93
N LYS A 601 -16.69 48.96 48.91
CA LYS A 601 -17.75 49.86 48.42
C LYS A 601 -19.00 49.10 47.97
N PHE A 602 -18.83 47.91 47.41
CA PHE A 602 -19.91 47.15 46.80
C PHE A 602 -20.32 45.89 47.57
N ASN A 603 -19.66 45.61 48.70
CA ASN A 603 -19.92 44.46 49.58
C ASN A 603 -19.93 43.11 48.81
N ILE A 604 -18.92 42.88 47.97
CA ILE A 604 -18.78 41.69 47.13
C ILE A 604 -17.94 40.62 47.84
N GLU A 605 -18.40 39.37 47.85
CA GLU A 605 -17.59 38.23 48.31
C GLU A 605 -16.90 37.57 47.11
N PHE A 606 -15.60 37.24 47.20
CA PHE A 606 -14.87 36.69 46.04
C PHE A 606 -15.38 35.31 45.61
N LYS A 607 -16.02 34.53 46.51
CA LYS A 607 -16.68 33.27 46.13
C LYS A 607 -17.78 33.47 45.08
N ASP A 608 -18.41 34.64 45.05
CA ASP A 608 -19.47 34.97 44.10
C ASP A 608 -18.91 35.22 42.69
N LEU A 609 -17.58 35.31 42.55
CA LEU A 609 -16.90 35.39 41.25
C LEU A 609 -16.68 34.01 40.61
N ASN A 610 -16.89 32.92 41.35
CA ASN A 610 -16.72 31.57 40.82
C ASN A 610 -17.92 31.13 39.99
N ASN A 611 -17.65 30.52 38.84
CA ASN A 611 -18.65 29.85 38.02
C ASN A 611 -18.07 28.56 37.42
N LYS A 612 -18.86 27.85 36.61
CA LYS A 612 -18.47 26.56 36.01
C LYS A 612 -17.16 26.63 35.20
N TYR A 613 -16.79 27.81 34.69
CA TYR A 613 -15.67 28.04 33.79
C TYR A 613 -14.55 28.91 34.40
N PHE A 614 -14.74 29.44 35.60
CA PHE A 614 -13.79 30.34 36.24
C PHE A 614 -13.76 30.14 37.75
N ASN A 615 -12.58 29.85 38.29
CA ASN A 615 -12.30 29.77 39.71
C ASN A 615 -11.26 30.83 40.08
N ILE A 616 -11.66 31.80 40.90
CA ILE A 616 -10.83 32.93 41.32
C ILE A 616 -9.58 32.49 42.08
N ILE A 617 -9.64 31.38 42.82
CA ILE A 617 -8.51 30.85 43.58
C ILE A 617 -7.50 30.24 42.62
N ASP A 618 -7.96 29.42 41.67
CA ASP A 618 -7.09 28.81 40.66
C ASP A 618 -6.44 29.90 39.79
N PHE A 619 -7.22 30.92 39.40
CA PHE A 619 -6.73 32.07 38.67
C PHE A 619 -5.65 32.83 39.45
N CYS A 620 -5.84 33.06 40.75
CA CYS A 620 -4.85 33.77 41.57
C CYS A 620 -3.60 32.94 41.87
N ASN A 621 -3.72 31.61 41.88
CA ASN A 621 -2.60 30.69 42.12
C ASN A 621 -1.77 30.40 40.87
N ASP A 622 -2.31 30.60 39.66
CA ASP A 622 -1.53 30.49 38.44
C ASP A 622 -0.50 31.63 38.34
N LYS A 623 0.78 31.25 38.42
CA LYS A 623 1.93 32.16 38.35
C LYS A 623 1.96 32.98 37.06
N LYS A 624 1.31 32.52 35.98
CA LYS A 624 1.23 33.24 34.69
C LYS A 624 0.43 34.55 34.78
N ASN A 625 -0.50 34.67 35.73
CA ASN A 625 -1.42 35.82 35.82
C ASN A 625 -0.84 37.05 36.51
N LYS A 626 0.43 36.99 36.99
CA LYS A 626 1.16 38.13 37.56
C LYS A 626 0.34 38.91 38.60
N ILE A 627 -0.28 38.22 39.56
CA ILE A 627 -0.97 38.84 40.70
C ILE A 627 0.03 38.99 41.85
N SER A 628 0.08 40.16 42.51
CA SER A 628 0.96 40.35 43.68
C SER A 628 0.54 39.46 44.82
N ASP A 629 1.49 39.06 45.66
CA ASP A 629 1.19 38.24 46.84
C ASP A 629 0.21 38.94 47.79
N SER A 630 0.28 40.27 47.93
CA SER A 630 -0.68 41.05 48.72
C SER A 630 -2.10 40.99 48.17
N THR A 631 -2.27 41.09 46.85
CA THR A 631 -3.59 40.96 46.19
C THR A 631 -4.10 39.54 46.32
N ARG A 632 -3.24 38.54 46.11
CA ARG A 632 -3.58 37.12 46.28
C ARG A 632 -4.05 36.83 47.71
N LEU A 633 -3.28 37.29 48.71
CA LEU A 633 -3.59 37.06 50.12
C LEU A 633 -4.93 37.70 50.51
N TYR A 634 -5.19 38.92 50.04
CA TYR A 634 -6.45 39.60 50.29
C TYR A 634 -7.65 38.87 49.68
N ILE A 635 -7.54 38.44 48.42
CA ILE A 635 -8.59 37.65 47.74
C ILE A 635 -8.85 36.34 48.48
N ILE A 636 -7.79 35.64 48.95
CA ILE A 636 -7.92 34.39 49.70
C ILE A 636 -8.57 34.63 51.07
N ASN A 637 -8.12 35.64 51.81
CA ASN A 637 -8.62 35.94 53.17
C ASN A 637 -10.07 36.43 53.15
N HIS A 638 -10.48 37.13 52.08
CA HIS A 638 -11.84 37.64 51.90
C HIS A 638 -12.68 36.75 50.98
N TYR A 639 -12.25 35.52 50.70
CA TYR A 639 -12.93 34.61 49.78
C TYR A 639 -14.36 34.29 50.22
N ASP A 640 -14.55 34.05 51.52
CA ASP A 640 -15.85 33.97 52.18
C ASP A 640 -15.75 34.70 53.53
N LYS A 641 -16.73 35.53 53.89
CA LYS A 641 -16.74 36.31 55.14
C LYS A 641 -16.54 35.47 56.41
N LYS A 642 -16.88 34.17 56.38
CA LYS A 642 -16.58 33.26 57.50
C LYS A 642 -15.09 32.95 57.66
N ARG A 643 -14.32 32.97 56.57
CA ARG A 643 -12.86 32.78 56.58
C ARG A 643 -12.12 34.04 57.04
N GLY A 644 -12.57 35.22 56.61
CA GLY A 644 -11.97 36.50 57.02
C GLY A 644 -11.98 36.68 58.54
N LYS A 645 -13.12 36.44 59.19
CA LYS A 645 -13.25 36.50 60.66
C LYS A 645 -12.34 35.53 61.42
N ILE A 646 -11.97 34.41 60.82
CA ILE A 646 -11.06 33.41 61.43
C ILE A 646 -9.61 33.87 61.28
N VAL A 647 -9.24 34.46 60.14
CA VAL A 647 -7.90 35.02 59.93
C VAL A 647 -7.67 36.23 60.83
N ASP A 648 -8.65 37.12 60.94
CA ASP A 648 -8.59 38.28 61.85
C ASP A 648 -8.41 37.83 63.31
N LEU A 649 -9.14 36.78 63.75
CA LEU A 649 -8.99 36.19 65.09
C LEU A 649 -7.60 35.59 65.32
N ILE A 650 -7.04 34.92 64.30
CA ILE A 650 -5.72 34.30 64.37
C ILE A 650 -4.62 35.38 64.42
N GLU A 651 -4.74 36.45 63.63
CA GLU A 651 -3.80 37.58 63.66
C GLU A 651 -3.85 38.34 65.00
N GLU A 652 -5.04 38.54 65.58
CA GLU A 652 -5.21 39.10 66.94
C GLU A 652 -4.62 38.18 68.03
N THR A 653 -4.63 36.87 67.84
CA THR A 653 -4.09 35.88 68.79
C THR A 653 -2.56 35.71 68.64
N ILE A 654 -1.98 36.09 67.50
CA ILE A 654 -0.52 36.02 67.25
C ILE A 654 0.17 37.34 67.63
N MET A 655 -0.54 38.47 67.60
CA MET A 655 -0.01 39.78 67.98
C MET A 655 -0.19 40.14 69.47
N ASN A 656 -1.02 39.39 70.20
CA ASN A 656 -1.05 39.39 71.67
C ASN A 656 -0.23 38.22 72.20
#